data_AF-A0A3M6Z855-F1
#
_entry.id   AF-A0A3M6Z855-F1
#
_cell.length_a   1.000
_cell.length_b   1.000
_cell.length_c   1.000
_cell.angle_alpha   90.00
_cell.angle_beta   90.00
_cell.angle_gamma   90.00
#
_symmetry.space_group_name_H-M   'P 1'
#
loop_
_entity.id
_entity.type
_entity.pdbx_description
1 polymer ?
#
loop_
_entity_poly.entity_id
_entity_poly.type
_entity_poly.pdbx_seq_one_letter_code
_entity_poly.pdbx_strand_id
1 'polypeptide(L)'
;MKYFSRLLATSSLLQISWTASIASRSETIKFQDGIVAEAGGLQNVHVTYTSPLDGELSMHYGSCDATSPSDCHHKLGATHVGEHELAKRHAAYPSQRPSRFVWLPPNDAVSGGCLHAFSDGMPMGRSAPVTIVKRQQRRWTAAADIMDAEGPWFDGVKYLQEKEPGDVFVASQKSKTIGIIGGGMSGLMTAHLLDSVGFHDWTIVEASGRIGGRVHTSYLNGTRPDQYQYQEMGPMRFPVSITMNNETIPIQDHRMVFQLADVLNAQNGNESDYMVNFIPWYQNTPNTPANTAKRRPDGTVPGRSEVEDNLAYATNTNLTYSNATAVAGAEEDAEQWIDLDTDKMRSFASNIFQAHKQAVEDGYFDYSEAGYLYYKLGWSKNITDQADGFTDDSPSWPYESVYFSATEWRTIDQGLSKLPEAFGPQVLNRTVFDTSVQGMVWNETTEKMSVQYRNKNLFDIEPDGEMEFDYVVSAVPFTRARIWHPMPDYSSLLSRAIQSMGYQSACKVALHFETRFWEHSEHPIYGGCGSSNIPGIGSICYPSYNINATGPGVILASYVSDSTVPALSALSEEENVARVLRAMVETHGIVAKEQYTGAHDRICWANMENQAGAWCSPIVGQQDLYLPAYFHTEKHTVFVGEHTSYTHAWIWSALESAVRGTTQLLLDMGMVDEAKEITSFWMARWIHM
;
A
#
# COMPACT_ATOMS: atom_id res chain seq x y z
N MET A 1 -2.44 -99.22 13.00
CA MET A 1 -3.48 -98.48 12.26
C MET A 1 -2.76 -97.42 11.42
N LYS A 2 -2.80 -97.57 10.08
CA LYS A 2 -2.44 -96.62 8.99
C LYS A 2 -1.04 -95.94 8.94
N TYR A 3 -0.15 -96.59 8.17
CA TYR A 3 0.67 -96.14 7.01
C TYR A 3 1.50 -94.82 6.98
N PHE A 4 2.82 -94.99 6.72
CA PHE A 4 3.75 -94.33 5.75
C PHE A 4 3.90 -92.78 5.74
N SER A 5 5.01 -92.11 5.39
CA SER A 5 6.41 -92.46 5.03
C SER A 5 7.16 -91.14 4.72
N ARG A 6 8.43 -91.07 5.17
CA ARG A 6 9.63 -90.36 4.63
C ARG A 6 9.58 -88.86 4.29
N LEU A 7 10.55 -88.12 4.85
CA LEU A 7 11.19 -86.97 4.21
C LEU A 7 12.70 -87.00 4.45
N LEU A 8 13.44 -86.77 3.36
CA LEU A 8 14.89 -86.83 3.20
C LEU A 8 15.57 -85.56 3.72
N ALA A 9 16.81 -85.75 4.21
CA ALA A 9 17.77 -84.70 4.52
C ALA A 9 18.55 -84.29 3.25
N THR A 10 18.79 -82.99 3.08
CA THR A 10 19.72 -82.44 2.07
C THR A 10 20.70 -81.45 2.69
N SER A 11 21.95 -81.59 2.26
CA SER A 11 23.18 -80.98 2.75
C SER A 11 23.30 -79.49 2.51
N SER A 12 24.04 -78.84 3.41
CA SER A 12 24.46 -77.44 3.41
C SER A 12 25.60 -77.18 2.42
N LEU A 13 25.50 -76.11 1.63
CA LEU A 13 26.61 -75.50 0.90
C LEU A 13 26.64 -74.01 1.22
N LEU A 14 27.74 -73.57 1.85
CA LEU A 14 28.06 -72.17 2.09
C LEU A 14 28.41 -71.48 0.76
N GLN A 15 27.78 -70.34 0.49
CA GLN A 15 28.30 -69.34 -0.45
C GLN A 15 28.70 -68.09 0.32
N ILE A 16 29.94 -67.66 0.10
CA ILE A 16 30.55 -66.44 0.62
C ILE A 16 30.09 -65.29 -0.30
N SER A 17 29.24 -64.42 0.22
CA SER A 17 28.86 -63.17 -0.43
C SER A 17 29.92 -62.10 -0.16
N TRP A 18 30.57 -61.63 -1.23
CA TRP A 18 31.37 -60.41 -1.20
C TRP A 18 30.41 -59.22 -1.10
N THR A 19 30.34 -58.58 0.07
CA THR A 19 29.75 -57.25 0.20
C THR A 19 30.72 -56.24 -0.41
N ALA A 20 30.44 -55.81 -1.64
CA ALA A 20 31.04 -54.59 -2.16
C ALA A 20 30.58 -53.44 -1.26
N SER A 21 31.51 -52.92 -0.46
CA SER A 21 31.37 -51.63 0.21
C SER A 21 31.11 -50.58 -0.87
N ILE A 22 29.85 -50.16 -1.02
CA ILE A 22 29.50 -48.93 -1.72
C ILE A 22 30.14 -47.82 -0.89
N ALA A 23 31.33 -47.38 -1.30
CA ALA A 23 31.92 -46.15 -0.80
C ALA A 23 30.90 -45.04 -1.11
N SER A 24 30.32 -44.42 -0.07
CA SER A 24 29.51 -43.23 -0.27
C SER A 24 30.40 -42.20 -0.97
N ARG A 25 30.10 -41.89 -2.25
CA ARG A 25 30.71 -40.74 -2.89
C ARG A 25 30.47 -39.55 -1.98
N SER A 26 31.55 -38.89 -1.56
CA SER A 26 31.43 -37.63 -0.82
C SER A 26 30.67 -36.65 -1.70
N GLU A 27 29.45 -36.29 -1.31
CA GLU A 27 28.63 -35.33 -2.04
C GLU A 27 29.24 -33.94 -1.90
N THR A 28 29.60 -33.32 -3.02
CA THR A 28 30.16 -31.95 -3.10
C THR A 28 29.13 -30.90 -2.69
N ILE A 29 27.86 -31.12 -3.04
CA ILE A 29 26.73 -30.27 -2.68
C ILE A 29 25.80 -31.04 -1.76
N LYS A 30 25.42 -30.44 -0.64
CA LYS A 30 24.36 -30.94 0.25
C LYS A 30 23.17 -30.01 0.25
N PHE A 31 21.98 -30.57 0.07
CA PHE A 31 20.72 -29.85 0.20
C PHE A 31 20.28 -29.79 1.66
N GLN A 32 19.45 -28.80 1.99
CA GLN A 32 18.72 -28.79 3.25
C GLN A 32 17.81 -30.02 3.38
N ASP A 33 17.71 -30.59 4.57
CA ASP A 33 16.81 -31.70 4.87
C ASP A 33 15.36 -31.24 5.05
N GLY A 34 14.40 -32.14 4.80
CA GLY A 34 12.99 -31.92 5.13
C GLY A 34 12.28 -30.91 4.23
N ILE A 35 12.69 -30.75 2.97
CA ILE A 35 12.10 -29.81 2.03
C ILE A 35 10.63 -30.17 1.78
N VAL A 36 9.76 -29.18 1.99
CA VAL A 36 8.34 -29.21 1.62
C VAL A 36 8.13 -28.12 0.59
N ALA A 37 7.59 -28.48 -0.58
CA ALA A 37 7.32 -27.55 -1.66
C ALA A 37 5.87 -27.70 -2.15
N GLU A 38 5.33 -26.63 -2.74
CA GLU A 38 3.97 -26.62 -3.26
C GLU A 38 3.99 -26.73 -4.78
N ALA A 39 3.20 -27.64 -5.33
CA ALA A 39 3.03 -27.74 -6.77
C ALA A 39 2.35 -26.48 -7.31
N GLY A 40 2.98 -25.82 -8.28
CA GLY A 40 2.53 -24.54 -8.82
C GLY A 40 2.95 -23.32 -8.00
N GLY A 41 3.83 -23.49 -7.01
CA GLY A 41 4.30 -22.40 -6.15
C GLY A 41 5.76 -21.98 -6.37
N LEU A 42 6.34 -21.35 -5.35
CA LEU A 42 7.71 -20.81 -5.32
C LEU A 42 8.38 -21.07 -3.97
N GLN A 43 9.68 -21.42 -3.99
CA GLN A 43 10.47 -21.76 -2.80
C GLN A 43 11.97 -21.49 -3.05
N ASN A 44 12.72 -21.09 -2.02
CA ASN A 44 14.18 -21.16 -2.08
C ASN A 44 14.69 -22.57 -1.73
N VAL A 45 15.60 -23.09 -2.55
CA VAL A 45 16.40 -24.28 -2.27
C VAL A 45 17.73 -23.86 -1.68
N HIS A 46 18.00 -24.34 -0.46
CA HIS A 46 19.25 -24.06 0.26
C HIS A 46 20.25 -25.18 0.09
N VAL A 47 21.51 -24.83 -0.17
CA VAL A 47 22.60 -25.79 -0.31
C VAL A 47 23.88 -25.35 0.41
N THR A 48 24.71 -26.34 0.73
CA THR A 48 26.06 -26.16 1.27
C THR A 48 27.08 -26.89 0.41
N TYR A 49 28.28 -26.31 0.27
CA TYR A 49 29.39 -26.89 -0.47
C TYR A 49 30.37 -27.53 0.51
N THR A 50 30.61 -28.83 0.37
CA THR A 50 31.53 -29.60 1.24
C THR A 50 32.94 -29.68 0.66
N SER A 51 33.09 -29.41 -0.63
CA SER A 51 34.35 -29.31 -1.36
C SER A 51 34.27 -28.22 -2.44
N PRO A 52 35.42 -27.73 -2.95
CA PRO A 52 35.43 -26.83 -4.09
C PRO A 52 34.66 -27.39 -5.29
N LEU A 53 33.95 -26.50 -5.98
CA LEU A 53 33.23 -26.79 -7.21
C LEU A 53 33.43 -25.63 -8.17
N ASP A 54 33.79 -25.97 -9.41
CA ASP A 54 34.06 -25.05 -10.51
C ASP A 54 33.39 -25.62 -11.77
N GLY A 55 32.68 -24.79 -12.54
CA GLY A 55 31.98 -25.22 -13.77
C GLY A 55 30.53 -24.74 -13.86
N GLU A 56 29.77 -25.29 -14.79
CA GLU A 56 28.34 -25.02 -14.93
C GLU A 56 27.54 -25.91 -13.97
N LEU A 57 27.05 -25.31 -12.88
CA LEU A 57 26.15 -25.93 -11.91
C LEU A 57 24.71 -25.84 -12.40
N SER A 58 23.99 -26.97 -12.41
CA SER A 58 22.55 -27.02 -12.66
C SER A 58 21.81 -27.79 -11.58
N MET A 59 20.60 -27.33 -11.26
CA MET A 59 19.72 -27.98 -10.30
C MET A 59 18.47 -28.52 -10.99
N HIS A 60 18.04 -29.71 -10.57
CA HIS A 60 16.94 -30.45 -11.18
C HIS A 60 16.11 -31.16 -10.12
N TYR A 61 14.85 -31.41 -10.43
CA TYR A 61 13.96 -32.23 -9.62
C TYR A 61 13.53 -33.46 -10.43
N GLY A 62 13.53 -34.65 -9.83
CA GLY A 62 13.19 -35.88 -10.53
C GLY A 62 13.19 -37.12 -9.66
N SER A 63 13.24 -38.29 -10.29
CA SER A 63 13.40 -39.57 -9.58
C SER A 63 14.69 -39.54 -8.75
N CYS A 64 14.64 -40.02 -7.51
CA CYS A 64 15.84 -40.11 -6.66
C CYS A 64 16.94 -41.00 -7.26
N ASP A 65 16.61 -41.85 -8.22
CA ASP A 65 17.54 -42.70 -8.95
C ASP A 65 18.11 -42.04 -10.23
N ALA A 66 17.75 -40.77 -10.51
CA ALA A 66 18.26 -40.04 -11.67
C ALA A 66 19.79 -39.89 -11.62
N THR A 67 20.44 -40.23 -12.73
CA THR A 67 21.92 -40.21 -12.85
C THR A 67 22.43 -39.15 -13.80
N SER A 68 21.54 -38.59 -14.63
CA SER A 68 21.83 -37.51 -15.57
C SER A 68 20.73 -36.43 -15.51
N PRO A 69 21.03 -35.20 -15.95
CA PRO A 69 20.02 -34.13 -16.05
C PRO A 69 18.77 -34.52 -16.86
N SER A 70 18.94 -35.31 -17.92
CA SER A 70 17.83 -35.78 -18.77
C SER A 70 16.90 -36.79 -18.11
N ASP A 71 17.34 -37.44 -17.02
CA ASP A 71 16.51 -38.37 -16.27
C ASP A 71 15.58 -37.64 -15.28
N CYS A 72 15.80 -36.34 -15.08
CA CYS A 72 15.03 -35.53 -14.14
C CYS A 72 13.71 -35.07 -14.78
N HIS A 73 12.70 -34.83 -13.94
CA HIS A 73 11.40 -34.33 -14.38
C HIS A 73 11.49 -32.92 -14.97
N HIS A 74 12.22 -32.03 -14.30
CA HIS A 74 12.43 -30.67 -14.77
C HIS A 74 13.71 -30.05 -14.19
N LYS A 75 14.24 -29.06 -14.90
CA LYS A 75 15.35 -28.21 -14.47
C LYS A 75 14.80 -27.05 -13.63
N LEU A 76 15.43 -26.77 -12.50
CA LEU A 76 15.18 -25.57 -11.70
C LEU A 76 15.87 -24.37 -12.35
N GLY A 77 17.15 -24.53 -12.68
CA GLY A 77 17.98 -23.51 -13.32
C GLY A 77 19.44 -23.95 -13.41
N ALA A 78 20.29 -23.06 -13.93
CA ALA A 78 21.73 -23.27 -13.96
C ALA A 78 22.50 -21.96 -13.81
N THR A 79 23.74 -22.07 -13.36
CA THR A 79 24.67 -20.95 -13.25
C THR A 79 26.12 -21.44 -13.25
N HIS A 80 27.07 -20.55 -13.45
CA HIS A 80 28.49 -20.89 -13.32
C HIS A 80 28.97 -20.59 -11.91
N VAL A 81 29.79 -21.47 -11.34
CA VAL A 81 30.32 -21.33 -9.98
C VAL A 81 31.83 -21.49 -9.93
N GLY A 82 32.44 -21.03 -8.84
CA GLY A 82 33.87 -21.23 -8.58
C GLY A 82 34.78 -20.32 -9.40
N GLU A 83 35.86 -20.86 -9.94
CA GLU A 83 36.85 -20.11 -10.73
C GLU A 83 36.45 -19.86 -12.20
N HIS A 84 35.25 -20.25 -12.61
CA HIS A 84 34.78 -20.05 -13.97
C HIS A 84 34.63 -18.55 -14.31
N GLU A 85 35.01 -18.11 -15.51
CA GLU A 85 34.95 -16.69 -15.92
C GLU A 85 33.54 -16.06 -15.74
N LEU A 86 32.51 -16.83 -16.08
CA LEU A 86 31.11 -16.41 -15.92
C LEU A 86 30.59 -16.47 -14.47
N ALA A 87 31.33 -17.07 -13.53
CA ALA A 87 30.96 -17.09 -12.12
C ALA A 87 31.13 -15.72 -11.44
N LYS A 88 31.80 -14.75 -12.10
CA LYS A 88 32.05 -13.40 -11.59
C LYS A 88 30.77 -12.64 -11.22
N ARG A 89 29.62 -13.00 -11.82
CA ARG A 89 28.30 -12.49 -11.42
C ARG A 89 27.96 -12.80 -9.94
N HIS A 90 28.59 -13.82 -9.36
CA HIS A 90 28.45 -14.24 -7.97
C HIS A 90 29.63 -13.81 -7.11
N ALA A 91 30.39 -12.78 -7.50
CA ALA A 91 31.56 -12.31 -6.73
C ALA A 91 31.25 -11.98 -5.26
N ALA A 92 29.99 -11.65 -4.94
CA ALA A 92 29.54 -11.41 -3.58
C ALA A 92 29.44 -12.69 -2.72
N TYR A 93 29.36 -13.87 -3.34
CA TYR A 93 29.34 -15.15 -2.64
C TYR A 93 30.77 -15.65 -2.34
N PRO A 94 30.99 -16.29 -1.19
CA PRO A 94 32.27 -16.97 -0.91
C PRO A 94 32.65 -17.92 -2.04
N SER A 95 33.83 -17.71 -2.61
CA SER A 95 34.34 -18.47 -3.76
C SER A 95 33.38 -18.52 -4.97
N GLN A 96 32.53 -17.52 -5.16
CA GLN A 96 31.55 -17.45 -6.27
C GLN A 96 30.62 -18.69 -6.30
N ARG A 97 30.22 -19.17 -5.12
CA ARG A 97 29.38 -20.37 -4.94
C ARG A 97 28.09 -20.02 -4.19
N PRO A 98 27.00 -19.76 -4.92
CA PRO A 98 25.73 -19.39 -4.30
C PRO A 98 25.12 -20.51 -3.48
N SER A 99 24.55 -20.18 -2.32
CA SER A 99 23.94 -21.15 -1.40
C SER A 99 22.41 -21.24 -1.49
N ARG A 100 21.77 -20.36 -2.27
CA ARG A 100 20.31 -20.23 -2.36
C ARG A 100 19.87 -20.11 -3.81
N PHE A 101 18.91 -20.94 -4.17
CA PHE A 101 18.39 -21.06 -5.53
C PHE A 101 16.86 -20.95 -5.53
N VAL A 102 16.28 -20.40 -6.58
CA VAL A 102 14.82 -20.29 -6.73
C VAL A 102 14.29 -21.55 -7.43
N TRP A 103 13.24 -22.11 -6.88
CA TRP A 103 12.49 -23.22 -7.47
C TRP A 103 11.03 -22.82 -7.64
N LEU A 104 10.52 -22.99 -8.86
CA LEU A 104 9.11 -22.92 -9.21
C LEU A 104 8.62 -24.33 -9.56
N PRO A 105 8.16 -25.15 -8.58
CA PRO A 105 7.67 -26.49 -8.88
C PRO A 105 6.48 -26.43 -9.86
N PRO A 106 6.55 -27.11 -11.02
CA PRO A 106 5.41 -27.19 -11.94
C PRO A 106 4.17 -27.81 -11.29
N ASN A 107 2.98 -27.49 -11.81
CA ASN A 107 1.70 -28.01 -11.30
C ASN A 107 1.60 -29.55 -11.34
N ASP A 108 2.33 -30.20 -12.24
CA ASP A 108 2.39 -31.65 -12.39
C ASP A 108 3.50 -32.32 -11.55
N ALA A 109 4.26 -31.55 -10.77
CA ALA A 109 5.29 -32.09 -9.90
C ALA A 109 4.69 -33.01 -8.82
N VAL A 110 5.27 -34.19 -8.65
CA VAL A 110 4.80 -35.24 -7.72
C VAL A 110 5.71 -35.37 -6.51
N SER A 111 5.14 -35.66 -5.35
CA SER A 111 5.89 -35.90 -4.10
C SER A 111 6.76 -37.15 -4.18
N GLY A 112 7.88 -37.16 -3.45
CA GLY A 112 8.76 -38.32 -3.30
C GLY A 112 9.92 -38.38 -4.29
N GLY A 113 10.04 -37.41 -5.19
CA GLY A 113 11.26 -37.18 -5.97
C GLY A 113 12.35 -36.49 -5.14
N CYS A 114 13.55 -36.37 -5.70
CA CYS A 114 14.69 -35.71 -5.06
C CYS A 114 15.12 -34.48 -5.88
N LEU A 115 15.77 -33.53 -5.22
CA LEU A 115 16.57 -32.50 -5.87
C LEU A 115 17.95 -33.06 -6.18
N HIS A 116 18.48 -32.71 -7.36
CA HIS A 116 19.77 -33.14 -7.86
C HIS A 116 20.57 -31.93 -8.28
N ALA A 117 21.85 -31.90 -7.91
CA ALA A 117 22.82 -30.94 -8.40
C ALA A 117 23.78 -31.64 -9.36
N PHE A 118 24.01 -31.05 -10.53
CA PHE A 118 24.99 -31.52 -11.52
C PHE A 118 25.97 -30.42 -11.87
N SER A 119 27.26 -30.74 -12.03
CA SER A 119 28.28 -29.85 -12.60
C SER A 119 28.78 -30.42 -13.89
N ASP A 120 28.64 -29.69 -14.99
CA ASP A 120 29.01 -30.13 -16.34
C ASP A 120 28.43 -31.52 -16.68
N GLY A 121 27.21 -31.78 -16.22
CA GLY A 121 26.48 -33.06 -16.39
C GLY A 121 26.82 -34.16 -15.38
N MET A 122 27.80 -33.96 -14.50
CA MET A 122 28.22 -34.94 -13.48
C MET A 122 27.48 -34.75 -12.16
N PRO A 123 26.99 -35.81 -11.48
CA PRO A 123 26.25 -35.68 -10.21
C PRO A 123 27.12 -35.15 -9.07
N MET A 124 26.72 -34.03 -8.48
CA MET A 124 27.42 -33.35 -7.37
C MET A 124 26.75 -33.54 -6.01
N GLY A 125 25.46 -33.82 -5.98
CA GLY A 125 24.70 -34.00 -4.74
C GLY A 125 23.23 -34.33 -4.99
N ARG A 126 22.57 -34.93 -4.00
CA ARG A 126 21.15 -35.27 -4.04
C ARG A 126 20.50 -34.99 -2.68
N SER A 127 19.27 -34.47 -2.67
CA SER A 127 18.50 -34.28 -1.43
C SER A 127 17.90 -35.59 -0.92
N ALA A 128 17.39 -35.60 0.31
CA ALA A 128 16.35 -36.55 0.69
C ALA A 128 15.07 -36.35 -0.16
N PRO A 129 14.17 -37.34 -0.26
CA PRO A 129 12.90 -37.17 -0.97
C PRO A 129 12.14 -35.94 -0.49
N VAL A 130 11.79 -35.07 -1.43
CA VAL A 130 11.04 -33.84 -1.19
C VAL A 130 9.56 -34.17 -1.04
N THR A 131 8.91 -33.53 -0.07
CA THR A 131 7.45 -33.59 0.04
C THR A 131 6.86 -32.52 -0.87
N ILE A 132 6.13 -32.93 -1.92
CA ILE A 132 5.35 -32.00 -2.74
C ILE A 132 3.90 -32.09 -2.32
N VAL A 133 3.38 -31.00 -1.77
CA VAL A 133 1.96 -30.88 -1.49
C VAL A 133 1.26 -30.35 -2.74
N LYS A 134 0.13 -30.98 -3.10
CA LYS A 134 -0.76 -30.37 -4.09
C LYS A 134 -1.31 -29.09 -3.48
N ARG A 135 -1.29 -28.00 -4.25
CA ARG A 135 -2.08 -26.81 -3.95
C ARG A 135 -3.53 -27.25 -3.77
N GLN A 136 -3.97 -27.34 -2.52
CA GLN A 136 -5.37 -27.64 -2.27
C GLN A 136 -6.10 -26.35 -2.68
N GLN A 137 -6.88 -26.38 -3.76
CA GLN A 137 -8.04 -25.51 -3.87
C GLN A 137 -8.97 -25.91 -2.71
N ARG A 138 -8.66 -25.45 -1.49
CA ARG A 138 -9.51 -25.69 -0.34
C ARG A 138 -10.77 -24.90 -0.61
N ARG A 139 -11.91 -25.59 -0.62
CA ARG A 139 -13.27 -25.03 -0.72
C ARG A 139 -13.62 -23.97 0.35
N TRP A 140 -12.67 -23.69 1.25
CA TRP A 140 -12.65 -22.68 2.29
C TRP A 140 -11.22 -22.14 2.29
N THR A 141 -11.02 -20.98 1.69
CA THR A 141 -9.71 -20.45 1.35
C THR A 141 -9.10 -19.72 2.54
N ALA A 142 -7.99 -20.24 3.05
CA ALA A 142 -7.13 -19.45 3.93
C ALA A 142 -6.53 -18.32 3.10
N ALA A 143 -6.49 -17.12 3.68
CA ALA A 143 -6.05 -15.88 3.06
C ALA A 143 -4.65 -15.94 2.43
N ALA A 144 -3.80 -16.87 2.92
CA ALA A 144 -2.49 -17.17 2.36
C ALA A 144 -2.53 -17.53 0.87
N ASP A 145 -3.59 -18.13 0.32
CA ASP A 145 -3.62 -18.48 -1.11
C ASP A 145 -3.92 -17.26 -2.02
N ILE A 146 -4.38 -16.14 -1.44
CA ILE A 146 -4.58 -14.83 -2.10
C ILE A 146 -3.45 -13.83 -1.80
N MET A 147 -2.59 -14.13 -0.83
CA MET A 147 -1.61 -13.20 -0.27
C MET A 147 -0.26 -13.86 0.03
N ASP A 148 -0.02 -15.07 -0.46
CA ASP A 148 1.32 -15.56 -0.76
C ASP A 148 1.94 -14.55 -1.75
N ALA A 149 3.24 -14.64 -1.97
CA ALA A 149 3.85 -14.00 -3.10
C ALA A 149 3.08 -14.27 -4.42
N GLU A 150 2.09 -15.18 -4.50
CA GLU A 150 1.41 -15.78 -5.67
C GLU A 150 -0.12 -15.58 -5.73
N GLY A 151 -0.66 -14.57 -5.05
CA GLY A 151 -2.10 -14.36 -4.93
C GLY A 151 -2.72 -13.34 -5.93
N PRO A 152 -4.06 -13.16 -5.96
CA PRO A 152 -4.74 -12.16 -6.79
C PRO A 152 -4.37 -10.71 -6.47
N TRP A 153 -3.78 -10.47 -5.30
CA TRP A 153 -3.19 -9.18 -4.94
C TRP A 153 -1.87 -8.92 -5.70
N PHE A 154 -0.97 -9.91 -5.72
CA PHE A 154 0.25 -9.89 -6.50
C PHE A 154 0.67 -11.34 -6.78
N ASP A 155 0.80 -11.70 -8.07
CA ASP A 155 1.12 -13.06 -8.51
C ASP A 155 2.61 -13.18 -8.85
N GLY A 156 3.39 -13.60 -7.88
CA GLY A 156 4.83 -13.72 -7.83
C GLY A 156 5.36 -14.94 -8.56
N VAL A 157 4.55 -16.01 -8.69
CA VAL A 157 4.87 -17.10 -9.62
C VAL A 157 4.82 -16.55 -11.03
N LYS A 158 3.73 -15.89 -11.41
CA LYS A 158 3.60 -15.27 -12.72
C LYS A 158 4.69 -14.22 -12.95
N TYR A 159 4.94 -13.37 -11.96
CA TYR A 159 6.01 -12.37 -11.98
C TYR A 159 7.38 -12.99 -12.26
N LEU A 160 7.75 -14.07 -11.56
CA LEU A 160 9.02 -14.76 -11.76
C LEU A 160 9.06 -15.57 -13.07
N GLN A 161 7.93 -16.10 -13.53
CA GLN A 161 7.82 -16.81 -14.82
C GLN A 161 7.98 -15.89 -16.03
N GLU A 162 7.57 -14.63 -15.90
CA GLU A 162 7.78 -13.60 -16.92
C GLU A 162 9.24 -13.13 -17.00
N LYS A 163 10.04 -13.39 -15.95
CA LYS A 163 11.49 -13.13 -15.92
C LYS A 163 12.25 -14.31 -16.52
N GLU A 164 13.45 -14.05 -17.07
CA GLU A 164 14.27 -15.13 -17.60
C GLU A 164 14.71 -16.09 -16.48
N PRO A 165 14.43 -17.41 -16.58
CA PRO A 165 14.74 -18.37 -15.53
C PRO A 165 16.20 -18.41 -15.09
N GLY A 166 17.15 -17.91 -15.89
CA GLY A 166 18.59 -17.87 -15.54
C GLY A 166 19.02 -16.64 -14.72
N ASP A 167 18.23 -15.56 -14.73
CA ASP A 167 18.60 -14.30 -14.07
C ASP A 167 18.24 -14.34 -12.59
N VAL A 168 17.04 -14.86 -12.27
CA VAL A 168 16.51 -14.91 -10.91
C VAL A 168 16.75 -16.28 -10.24
N PHE A 169 17.38 -17.24 -10.93
CA PHE A 169 17.64 -18.57 -10.38
C PHE A 169 18.49 -18.55 -9.10
N VAL A 170 19.43 -17.62 -9.01
CA VAL A 170 20.34 -17.51 -7.87
C VAL A 170 19.92 -16.31 -7.03
N ALA A 171 19.65 -16.54 -5.74
CA ALA A 171 19.36 -15.42 -4.84
C ALA A 171 20.57 -14.48 -4.77
N SER A 172 20.33 -13.17 -4.70
CA SER A 172 21.41 -12.19 -4.52
C SER A 172 22.02 -12.26 -3.10
N GLN A 173 22.96 -11.38 -2.77
CA GLN A 173 23.39 -11.18 -1.38
C GLN A 173 22.67 -9.96 -0.81
N LYS A 174 22.47 -9.92 0.51
CA LYS A 174 21.80 -8.80 1.22
C LYS A 174 22.60 -7.50 1.27
N SER A 175 23.73 -7.43 0.55
CA SER A 175 24.62 -6.26 0.47
C SER A 175 24.29 -5.34 -0.72
N LYS A 176 23.12 -5.52 -1.36
CA LYS A 176 22.65 -4.65 -2.44
C LYS A 176 22.24 -3.29 -1.88
N THR A 177 22.64 -2.22 -2.56
CA THR A 177 22.30 -0.84 -2.19
C THR A 177 20.91 -0.47 -2.71
N ILE A 178 20.03 0.02 -1.84
CA ILE A 178 18.63 0.33 -2.19
C ILE A 178 18.34 1.81 -1.94
N GLY A 179 17.99 2.54 -2.99
CA GLY A 179 17.55 3.94 -2.89
C GLY A 179 16.04 4.03 -2.74
N ILE A 180 15.55 4.55 -1.62
CA ILE A 180 14.12 4.80 -1.39
C ILE A 180 13.86 6.28 -1.62
N ILE A 181 13.18 6.64 -2.71
CA ILE A 181 12.95 8.05 -3.05
C ILE A 181 11.60 8.49 -2.49
N GLY A 182 11.63 9.35 -1.47
CA GLY A 182 10.47 9.85 -0.73
C GLY A 182 10.28 9.18 0.63
N GLY A 183 10.35 9.97 1.70
CA GLY A 183 10.12 9.59 3.09
C GLY A 183 8.65 9.63 3.52
N GLY A 184 7.71 9.35 2.60
CA GLY A 184 6.28 9.18 2.89
C GLY A 184 5.96 7.82 3.51
N MET A 185 4.70 7.56 3.89
CA MET A 185 4.30 6.31 4.55
C MET A 185 4.72 5.03 3.80
N SER A 186 4.65 5.01 2.47
CA SER A 186 5.11 3.85 1.68
C SER A 186 6.63 3.68 1.72
N GLY A 187 7.41 4.76 1.58
CA GLY A 187 8.87 4.71 1.68
C GLY A 187 9.37 4.31 3.08
N LEU A 188 8.74 4.86 4.13
CA LEU A 188 9.00 4.47 5.52
C LEU A 188 8.69 3.00 5.77
N MET A 189 7.55 2.52 5.26
CA MET A 189 7.18 1.12 5.36
C MET A 189 8.15 0.21 4.59
N THR A 190 8.57 0.58 3.38
CA THR A 190 9.59 -0.17 2.61
C THR A 190 10.90 -0.29 3.39
N ALA A 191 11.41 0.79 3.98
CA ALA A 191 12.62 0.76 4.79
C ALA A 191 12.47 -0.18 6.00
N HIS A 192 11.34 -0.10 6.69
CA HIS A 192 11.02 -0.97 7.82
C HIS A 192 10.98 -2.46 7.43
N LEU A 193 10.31 -2.77 6.31
CA LEU A 193 10.21 -4.13 5.78
C LEU A 193 11.57 -4.71 5.39
N LEU A 194 12.40 -3.95 4.68
CA LEU A 194 13.75 -4.36 4.29
C LEU A 194 14.61 -4.68 5.51
N ASP A 195 14.60 -3.80 6.51
CA ASP A 195 15.32 -4.03 7.76
C ASP A 195 14.82 -5.28 8.49
N SER A 196 13.51 -5.54 8.51
CA SER A 196 12.94 -6.71 9.20
C SER A 196 13.43 -8.05 8.64
N VAL A 197 13.81 -8.08 7.36
CA VAL A 197 14.35 -9.28 6.69
C VAL A 197 15.86 -9.19 6.45
N GLY A 198 16.56 -8.26 7.13
CA GLY A 198 18.02 -8.20 7.17
C GLY A 198 18.69 -7.46 6.00
N PHE A 199 17.94 -6.62 5.27
CA PHE A 199 18.51 -5.68 4.31
C PHE A 199 18.68 -4.32 4.97
N HIS A 200 19.93 -3.92 5.19
CA HIS A 200 20.26 -2.71 5.97
C HIS A 200 20.93 -1.60 5.15
N ASP A 201 21.36 -1.90 3.92
CA ASP A 201 22.03 -0.96 3.03
C ASP A 201 21.02 -0.24 2.13
N TRP A 202 20.12 0.49 2.77
CA TRP A 202 19.14 1.33 2.12
C TRP A 202 19.30 2.79 2.56
N THR A 203 18.96 3.72 1.69
CA THR A 203 18.98 5.16 1.96
C THR A 203 17.66 5.78 1.53
N ILE A 204 17.01 6.54 2.41
CA ILE A 204 15.86 7.36 2.05
C ILE A 204 16.35 8.71 1.53
N VAL A 205 15.92 9.12 0.35
CA VAL A 205 16.16 10.45 -0.20
C VAL A 205 14.86 11.25 -0.11
N GLU A 206 14.82 12.26 0.76
CA GLU A 206 13.62 13.03 1.07
C GLU A 206 13.82 14.51 0.70
N ALA A 207 12.88 15.05 -0.07
CA ALA A 207 12.95 16.41 -0.58
C ALA A 207 12.68 17.48 0.49
N SER A 208 11.91 17.15 1.53
CA SER A 208 11.63 18.05 2.65
C SER A 208 12.57 17.83 3.84
N GLY A 209 12.44 18.67 4.85
CA GLY A 209 13.12 18.51 6.14
C GLY A 209 12.42 17.55 7.11
N ARG A 210 11.43 16.77 6.66
CA ARG A 210 10.68 15.83 7.52
C ARG A 210 10.25 14.56 6.81
N ILE A 211 10.01 13.51 7.57
CA ILE A 211 9.32 12.30 7.10
C ILE A 211 7.79 12.44 7.22
N GLY A 212 7.07 11.50 6.60
CA GLY A 212 5.62 11.34 6.68
C GLY A 212 4.85 11.79 5.43
N GLY A 213 5.49 12.48 4.49
CA GLY A 213 4.85 12.92 3.25
C GLY A 213 3.55 13.70 3.51
N ARG A 214 2.41 13.23 3.00
CA ARG A 214 1.10 13.88 3.20
C ARG A 214 0.52 13.71 4.61
N VAL A 215 1.08 12.84 5.45
CA VAL A 215 0.71 12.78 6.86
C VAL A 215 1.29 14.00 7.56
N HIS A 216 0.41 14.94 7.91
CA HIS A 216 0.81 16.22 8.48
C HIS A 216 -0.22 16.74 9.48
N THR A 217 0.25 16.92 10.71
CA THR A 217 -0.44 17.62 11.79
C THR A 217 0.24 18.97 12.01
N SER A 218 -0.55 20.04 12.05
CA SER A 218 -0.08 21.39 12.35
C SER A 218 -0.38 21.75 13.80
N TYR A 219 0.67 22.03 14.58
CA TYR A 219 0.57 22.52 15.95
C TYR A 219 0.62 24.04 15.94
N LEU A 220 -0.48 24.70 16.32
CA LEU A 220 -0.59 26.15 16.21
C LEU A 220 -0.07 26.86 17.46
N ASN A 221 0.21 28.15 17.31
CA ASN A 221 0.63 29.01 18.42
C ASN A 221 1.91 28.53 19.16
N GLY A 222 2.82 27.85 18.43
CA GLY A 222 4.07 27.32 18.98
C GLY A 222 3.89 26.22 20.02
N THR A 223 2.76 25.50 19.97
CA THR A 223 2.40 24.49 20.97
C THR A 223 3.04 23.13 20.69
N ARG A 224 3.12 22.35 21.76
CA ARG A 224 3.55 20.95 21.73
C ARG A 224 2.35 19.99 21.56
N PRO A 225 2.60 18.74 21.14
CA PRO A 225 1.53 17.76 20.91
C PRO A 225 0.62 17.49 22.12
N ASP A 226 1.18 17.42 23.32
CA ASP A 226 0.47 17.21 24.59
C ASP A 226 -0.36 18.43 25.05
N GLN A 227 -0.29 19.56 24.35
CA GLN A 227 -1.11 20.76 24.60
C GLN A 227 -2.39 20.80 23.75
N TYR A 228 -2.60 19.82 22.86
CA TYR A 228 -3.85 19.62 22.11
C TYR A 228 -4.35 20.83 21.29
N GLN A 229 -3.43 21.68 20.83
CA GLN A 229 -3.71 22.86 20.00
C GLN A 229 -3.26 22.62 18.55
N TYR A 230 -3.76 21.55 17.94
CA TYR A 230 -3.35 21.11 16.60
C TYR A 230 -4.53 20.91 15.66
N GLN A 231 -4.27 20.75 14.36
CA GLN A 231 -5.21 20.10 13.44
C GLN A 231 -4.52 19.29 12.36
N GLU A 232 -5.26 18.34 11.81
CA GLU A 232 -4.82 17.46 10.75
C GLU A 232 -4.97 18.12 9.39
N MET A 233 -3.83 18.49 8.80
CA MET A 233 -3.76 19.05 7.45
C MET A 233 -3.61 17.96 6.38
N GLY A 234 -3.22 16.76 6.78
CA GLY A 234 -3.23 15.53 5.98
C GLY A 234 -4.46 14.65 6.19
N PRO A 235 -4.34 13.31 6.21
CA PRO A 235 -5.42 12.42 6.63
C PRO A 235 -5.82 12.70 8.08
N MET A 236 -7.03 12.32 8.49
CA MET A 236 -7.58 12.71 9.80
C MET A 236 -7.99 11.53 10.70
N ARG A 237 -8.28 10.37 10.09
CA ARG A 237 -9.00 9.28 10.75
C ARG A 237 -8.89 7.97 9.98
N PHE A 238 -9.29 6.89 10.65
CA PHE A 238 -9.31 5.52 10.14
C PHE A 238 -10.67 4.88 10.43
N PRO A 239 -11.34 4.28 9.43
CA PRO A 239 -12.55 3.51 9.67
C PRO A 239 -12.21 2.20 10.38
N VAL A 240 -13.10 1.72 11.25
CA VAL A 240 -12.90 0.49 12.04
C VAL A 240 -13.98 -0.55 11.75
N SER A 241 -15.25 -0.15 11.82
CA SER A 241 -16.37 -1.06 11.57
C SER A 241 -17.67 -0.34 11.24
N ILE A 242 -18.50 -1.01 10.46
CA ILE A 242 -19.85 -0.59 10.07
C ILE A 242 -20.85 -1.32 10.98
N THR A 243 -21.78 -0.61 11.60
CA THR A 243 -22.86 -1.21 12.39
C THR A 243 -24.19 -0.88 11.73
N MET A 244 -24.88 -1.90 11.23
CA MET A 244 -26.18 -1.75 10.58
C MET A 244 -27.05 -2.98 10.89
N ASN A 245 -28.35 -2.79 11.09
CA ASN A 245 -29.30 -3.89 11.36
C ASN A 245 -28.89 -4.83 12.51
N ASN A 246 -28.27 -4.29 13.57
CA ASN A 246 -27.69 -5.02 14.71
C ASN A 246 -26.51 -5.95 14.37
N GLU A 247 -25.93 -5.84 13.17
CA GLU A 247 -24.68 -6.52 12.80
C GLU A 247 -23.54 -5.49 12.79
N THR A 248 -22.36 -5.90 13.29
CA THR A 248 -21.13 -5.11 13.21
C THR A 248 -20.15 -5.81 12.27
N ILE A 249 -19.87 -5.16 11.14
CA ILE A 249 -18.97 -5.61 10.09
C ILE A 249 -17.62 -4.90 10.28
N PRO A 250 -16.54 -5.62 10.64
CA PRO A 250 -15.22 -5.02 10.72
C PRO A 250 -14.70 -4.66 9.32
N ILE A 251 -14.10 -3.47 9.20
CA ILE A 251 -13.34 -3.07 8.02
C ILE A 251 -11.92 -3.60 8.21
N GLN A 252 -11.55 -4.57 7.39
CA GLN A 252 -10.41 -5.44 7.65
C GLN A 252 -9.08 -4.83 7.18
N ASP A 253 -9.03 -4.27 5.99
CA ASP A 253 -7.82 -3.70 5.39
C ASP A 253 -7.13 -2.64 6.26
N HIS A 254 -7.89 -1.71 6.85
CA HIS A 254 -7.36 -0.68 7.76
C HIS A 254 -6.69 -1.23 9.03
N ARG A 255 -6.89 -2.49 9.40
CA ARG A 255 -6.21 -3.11 10.54
C ARG A 255 -4.70 -3.14 10.41
N MET A 256 -4.17 -3.09 9.18
CA MET A 256 -2.72 -3.00 8.96
C MET A 256 -2.13 -1.73 9.59
N VAL A 257 -2.88 -0.63 9.59
CA VAL A 257 -2.44 0.63 10.24
C VAL A 257 -2.33 0.45 11.74
N PHE A 258 -3.29 -0.27 12.35
CA PHE A 258 -3.27 -0.55 13.79
C PHE A 258 -2.14 -1.53 14.16
N GLN A 259 -1.92 -2.58 13.35
CA GLN A 259 -0.78 -3.49 13.53
C GLN A 259 0.55 -2.75 13.43
N LEU A 260 0.70 -1.85 12.45
CA LEU A 260 1.94 -1.08 12.27
C LEU A 260 2.25 -0.25 13.52
N ALA A 261 1.26 0.45 14.07
CA ALA A 261 1.43 1.19 15.30
C ALA A 261 1.87 0.29 16.46
N ASP A 262 1.25 -0.89 16.64
CA ASP A 262 1.64 -1.85 17.68
C ASP A 262 3.10 -2.32 17.51
N VAL A 263 3.51 -2.59 16.27
CA VAL A 263 4.89 -3.00 15.94
C VAL A 263 5.89 -1.88 16.26
N LEU A 264 5.61 -0.64 15.83
CA LEU A 264 6.49 0.50 16.08
C LEU A 264 6.55 0.85 17.57
N ASN A 265 5.43 0.80 18.28
CA ASN A 265 5.39 1.01 19.73
C ASN A 265 6.26 -0.03 20.45
N ALA A 266 6.12 -1.31 20.10
CA ALA A 266 6.94 -2.38 20.68
C ALA A 266 8.42 -2.22 20.36
N GLN A 267 8.75 -1.87 19.10
CA GLN A 267 10.12 -1.63 18.65
C GLN A 267 10.79 -0.47 19.40
N ASN A 268 10.03 0.60 19.67
CA ASN A 268 10.49 1.78 20.41
C ASN A 268 10.35 1.61 21.93
N GLY A 269 10.25 0.36 22.44
CA GLY A 269 10.20 0.09 23.88
C GLY A 269 8.98 0.67 24.60
N ASN A 270 7.91 1.03 23.87
CA ASN A 270 6.74 1.74 24.37
C ASN A 270 7.09 3.10 25.01
N GLU A 271 8.12 3.78 24.49
CA GLU A 271 8.51 5.13 24.92
C GLU A 271 7.49 6.19 24.52
N SER A 272 7.25 7.17 25.40
CA SER A 272 6.22 8.19 25.22
C SER A 272 6.40 9.06 23.99
N ASP A 273 7.64 9.32 23.59
CA ASP A 273 7.94 10.31 22.55
C ASP A 273 7.54 9.81 21.14
N TYR A 274 7.58 8.49 20.94
CA TYR A 274 7.26 7.79 19.70
C TYR A 274 5.97 6.97 19.78
N MET A 275 5.23 7.09 20.88
CA MET A 275 4.01 6.33 21.09
C MET A 275 2.92 6.73 20.11
N VAL A 276 2.35 5.74 19.43
CA VAL A 276 1.17 5.90 18.57
C VAL A 276 -0.03 5.33 19.31
N ASN A 277 -0.86 6.23 19.87
CA ASN A 277 -2.07 5.87 20.59
C ASN A 277 -3.32 6.21 19.78
N PHE A 278 -4.17 5.22 19.52
CA PHE A 278 -5.45 5.48 18.88
C PHE A 278 -6.50 5.93 19.89
N ILE A 279 -7.25 6.97 19.53
CA ILE A 279 -8.40 7.48 20.27
C ILE A 279 -9.64 7.48 19.36
N PRO A 280 -10.86 7.51 19.92
CA PRO A 280 -12.08 7.61 19.12
C PRO A 280 -12.07 8.87 18.24
N TRP A 281 -12.55 8.72 17.01
CA TRP A 281 -12.90 9.85 16.15
C TRP A 281 -14.43 9.97 16.07
N TYR A 282 -14.96 11.16 16.35
CA TYR A 282 -16.37 11.44 16.18
C TYR A 282 -16.62 11.91 14.76
N GLN A 283 -17.22 11.05 13.94
CA GLN A 283 -17.49 11.36 12.53
C GLN A 283 -18.67 12.33 12.38
N ASN A 284 -19.79 12.01 13.03
CA ASN A 284 -21.03 12.78 12.96
C ASN A 284 -21.49 13.11 14.37
N THR A 285 -21.82 14.38 14.64
CA THR A 285 -22.42 14.81 15.90
C THR A 285 -23.61 15.74 15.64
N PRO A 286 -24.64 15.77 16.52
CA PRO A 286 -25.92 16.43 16.22
C PRO A 286 -25.83 17.92 15.87
N ASN A 287 -24.90 18.64 16.50
CA ASN A 287 -24.81 20.09 16.43
C ASN A 287 -23.73 20.59 15.45
N THR A 288 -23.06 19.70 14.70
CA THR A 288 -22.16 20.19 13.63
C THR A 288 -22.94 21.02 12.61
N PRO A 289 -22.32 22.06 12.00
CA PRO A 289 -23.01 22.92 11.04
C PRO A 289 -23.61 22.12 9.88
N ALA A 290 -24.86 22.43 9.55
CA ALA A 290 -25.54 21.83 8.42
C ALA A 290 -25.39 22.64 7.12
N ASN A 291 -25.38 21.96 5.99
CA ASN A 291 -25.41 22.60 4.67
C ASN A 291 -26.81 23.16 4.39
N THR A 292 -27.09 24.38 4.85
CA THR A 292 -28.35 25.07 4.60
C THR A 292 -28.18 26.57 4.50
N ALA A 293 -28.97 27.22 3.64
CA ALA A 293 -29.07 28.67 3.56
C ALA A 293 -29.90 29.29 4.69
N LYS A 294 -30.59 28.47 5.51
CA LYS A 294 -31.39 28.94 6.65
C LYS A 294 -30.50 29.26 7.85
N ARG A 295 -30.93 30.20 8.69
CA ARG A 295 -30.23 30.63 9.91
C ARG A 295 -31.18 30.55 11.10
N ARG A 296 -30.63 30.30 12.28
CA ARG A 296 -31.34 30.41 13.56
C ARG A 296 -31.79 31.87 13.81
N PRO A 297 -32.70 32.13 14.75
CA PRO A 297 -33.13 33.50 15.08
C PRO A 297 -31.99 34.44 15.51
N ASP A 298 -30.91 33.90 16.07
CA ASP A 298 -29.70 34.63 16.45
C ASP A 298 -28.73 34.89 15.28
N GLY A 299 -29.07 34.39 14.08
CA GLY A 299 -28.29 34.52 12.86
C GLY A 299 -27.26 33.41 12.62
N THR A 300 -27.09 32.45 13.53
CA THR A 300 -26.12 31.36 13.40
C THR A 300 -26.60 30.23 12.48
N VAL A 301 -25.68 29.35 12.07
CA VAL A 301 -26.02 28.17 11.25
C VAL A 301 -26.59 27.06 12.13
N PRO A 302 -27.77 26.48 11.80
CA PRO A 302 -28.34 25.37 12.55
C PRO A 302 -27.47 24.10 12.47
N GLY A 303 -27.60 23.27 13.49
CA GLY A 303 -26.94 21.97 13.56
C GLY A 303 -27.61 20.95 12.62
N ARG A 304 -26.89 19.86 12.36
CA ARG A 304 -27.38 18.73 11.55
C ARG A 304 -28.74 18.21 12.01
N SER A 305 -28.89 17.85 13.29
CA SER A 305 -30.13 17.28 13.80
C SER A 305 -31.27 18.31 13.82
N GLU A 306 -30.99 19.60 14.02
CA GLU A 306 -32.02 20.65 13.90
C GLU A 306 -32.59 20.73 12.47
N VAL A 307 -31.76 20.52 11.44
CA VAL A 307 -32.20 20.48 10.05
C VAL A 307 -32.98 19.20 9.74
N GLU A 308 -32.53 18.06 10.26
CA GLU A 308 -33.20 16.76 10.09
C GLU A 308 -34.59 16.76 10.77
N ASP A 309 -34.69 17.31 11.99
CA ASP A 309 -35.92 17.31 12.79
C ASP A 309 -36.89 18.44 12.40
N ASN A 310 -36.40 19.51 11.76
CA ASN A 310 -37.21 20.68 11.40
C ASN A 310 -36.94 21.16 9.98
N LEU A 311 -37.85 20.80 9.06
CA LEU A 311 -37.84 21.21 7.65
C LEU A 311 -37.82 22.73 7.43
N ALA A 312 -38.15 23.56 8.40
CA ALA A 312 -38.01 25.02 8.28
C ALA A 312 -36.54 25.46 8.14
N TYR A 313 -35.60 24.65 8.65
CA TYR A 313 -34.17 24.86 8.52
C TYR A 313 -33.56 24.10 7.34
N ALA A 314 -34.30 23.24 6.66
CA ALA A 314 -33.83 22.54 5.46
C ALA A 314 -33.83 23.48 4.24
N THR A 315 -32.80 23.35 3.40
CA THR A 315 -32.82 23.92 2.05
C THR A 315 -33.34 22.86 1.10
N ASN A 316 -34.48 23.13 0.45
CA ASN A 316 -35.05 22.19 -0.51
C ASN A 316 -34.39 22.37 -1.88
N THR A 317 -33.33 21.60 -2.13
CA THR A 317 -32.60 21.55 -3.41
C THR A 317 -33.50 21.10 -4.57
N ASN A 318 -34.49 20.23 -4.32
CA ASN A 318 -35.39 19.71 -5.35
C ASN A 318 -36.24 20.81 -6.01
N LEU A 319 -36.47 21.94 -5.33
CA LEU A 319 -37.16 23.10 -5.92
C LEU A 319 -36.33 23.81 -6.99
N THR A 320 -35.02 23.53 -7.05
CA THR A 320 -34.11 24.09 -8.06
C THR A 320 -33.93 23.18 -9.28
N TYR A 321 -34.41 21.93 -9.20
CA TYR A 321 -34.31 20.98 -10.30
C TYR A 321 -35.21 21.37 -11.47
N SER A 322 -34.72 21.11 -12.68
CA SER A 322 -35.48 21.38 -13.90
C SER A 322 -36.71 20.46 -14.01
N ASN A 323 -36.58 19.22 -13.52
CA ASN A 323 -37.64 18.25 -13.37
C ASN A 323 -37.29 17.27 -12.23
N ALA A 324 -37.81 17.53 -11.03
CA ALA A 324 -37.46 16.76 -9.84
C ALA A 324 -37.78 15.26 -9.94
N THR A 325 -38.85 14.88 -10.64
CA THR A 325 -39.20 13.46 -10.83
C THR A 325 -38.20 12.75 -11.74
N ALA A 326 -37.73 13.43 -12.79
CA ALA A 326 -36.72 12.86 -13.68
C ALA A 326 -35.35 12.77 -13.02
N VAL A 327 -34.97 13.77 -12.21
CA VAL A 327 -33.71 13.72 -11.43
C VAL A 327 -33.75 12.57 -10.43
N ALA A 328 -34.83 12.43 -9.65
CA ALA A 328 -34.97 11.32 -8.72
C ALA A 328 -34.92 9.95 -9.40
N GLY A 329 -35.48 9.82 -10.61
CA GLY A 329 -35.37 8.59 -11.39
C GLY A 329 -33.95 8.30 -11.87
N ALA A 330 -33.17 9.33 -12.19
CA ALA A 330 -31.76 9.17 -12.55
C ALA A 330 -30.89 8.82 -11.33
N GLU A 331 -31.14 9.44 -10.17
CA GLU A 331 -30.50 9.07 -8.90
C GLU A 331 -30.80 7.61 -8.54
N GLU A 332 -32.05 7.17 -8.66
CA GLU A 332 -32.46 5.77 -8.41
C GLU A 332 -31.76 4.79 -9.37
N ASP A 333 -31.66 5.13 -10.66
CA ASP A 333 -30.95 4.32 -11.65
C ASP A 333 -29.45 4.19 -11.34
N ALA A 334 -28.81 5.25 -10.82
CA ALA A 334 -27.43 5.21 -10.35
C ALA A 334 -27.27 4.30 -9.13
N GLU A 335 -28.12 4.47 -8.11
CA GLU A 335 -28.13 3.64 -6.91
C GLU A 335 -28.33 2.15 -7.26
N GLN A 336 -29.23 1.84 -8.21
CA GLN A 336 -29.46 0.47 -8.70
C GLN A 336 -28.25 -0.11 -9.46
N TRP A 337 -27.42 0.72 -10.09
CA TRP A 337 -26.20 0.24 -10.76
C TRP A 337 -25.09 -0.07 -9.75
N ILE A 338 -24.89 0.82 -8.77
CA ILE A 338 -23.90 0.59 -7.70
C ILE A 338 -24.34 -0.58 -6.80
N ASP A 339 -25.65 -0.73 -6.58
CA ASP A 339 -26.28 -1.85 -5.87
C ASP A 339 -25.55 -2.20 -4.55
N LEU A 340 -25.25 -1.16 -3.75
CA LEU A 340 -24.44 -1.30 -2.53
C LEU A 340 -25.30 -1.76 -1.34
N ASP A 341 -25.75 -3.00 -1.40
CA ASP A 341 -26.49 -3.62 -0.31
C ASP A 341 -25.58 -4.04 0.87
N THR A 342 -26.20 -4.62 1.91
CA THR A 342 -25.47 -5.05 3.12
C THR A 342 -24.43 -6.14 2.82
N ASP A 343 -24.74 -7.07 1.94
CA ASP A 343 -23.86 -8.20 1.63
C ASP A 343 -22.65 -7.74 0.81
N LYS A 344 -22.86 -6.79 -0.11
CA LYS A 344 -21.80 -6.14 -0.87
C LYS A 344 -20.93 -5.27 0.01
N MET A 345 -21.50 -4.45 0.90
CA MET A 345 -20.72 -3.73 1.90
C MET A 345 -19.88 -4.68 2.76
N ARG A 346 -20.45 -5.83 3.18
CA ARG A 346 -19.72 -6.87 3.92
C ARG A 346 -18.57 -7.43 3.11
N SER A 347 -18.78 -7.72 1.84
CA SER A 347 -17.74 -8.22 0.93
C SER A 347 -16.57 -7.25 0.81
N PHE A 348 -16.85 -5.96 0.60
CA PHE A 348 -15.84 -4.90 0.47
C PHE A 348 -15.07 -4.70 1.78
N ALA A 349 -15.78 -4.59 2.91
CA ALA A 349 -15.17 -4.41 4.22
C ALA A 349 -14.32 -5.63 4.65
N SER A 350 -14.71 -6.84 4.22
CA SER A 350 -14.02 -8.07 4.60
C SER A 350 -12.83 -8.38 3.71
N ASN A 351 -12.93 -8.16 2.39
CA ASN A 351 -11.89 -8.48 1.41
C ASN A 351 -11.89 -7.51 0.22
N ILE A 352 -11.21 -6.38 0.38
CA ILE A 352 -11.14 -5.33 -0.65
C ILE A 352 -10.49 -5.80 -1.97
N PHE A 353 -9.58 -6.77 -1.92
CA PHE A 353 -8.91 -7.30 -3.12
C PHE A 353 -9.88 -8.09 -4.00
N GLN A 354 -10.69 -8.95 -3.39
CA GLN A 354 -11.72 -9.70 -4.10
C GLN A 354 -12.80 -8.75 -4.61
N ALA A 355 -13.20 -7.77 -3.80
CA ALA A 355 -14.17 -6.75 -4.21
C ALA A 355 -13.67 -5.95 -5.42
N HIS A 356 -12.40 -5.53 -5.44
CA HIS A 356 -11.82 -4.82 -6.58
C HIS A 356 -11.83 -5.68 -7.85
N LYS A 357 -11.41 -6.95 -7.74
CA LYS A 357 -11.46 -7.87 -8.89
C LYS A 357 -12.89 -8.00 -9.44
N GLN A 358 -13.88 -8.20 -8.55
CA GLN A 358 -15.28 -8.29 -8.96
C GLN A 358 -15.77 -7.01 -9.61
N ALA A 359 -15.40 -5.84 -9.09
CA ALA A 359 -15.79 -4.55 -9.67
C ALA A 359 -15.20 -4.29 -11.06
N VAL A 360 -13.99 -4.77 -11.34
CA VAL A 360 -13.44 -4.78 -12.70
C VAL A 360 -14.30 -5.67 -13.61
N GLU A 361 -14.67 -6.86 -13.16
CA GLU A 361 -15.52 -7.79 -13.93
C GLU A 361 -16.95 -7.25 -14.13
N ASP A 362 -17.48 -6.49 -13.18
CA ASP A 362 -18.82 -5.88 -13.20
C ASP A 362 -18.87 -4.55 -14.00
N GLY A 363 -17.72 -4.05 -14.47
CA GLY A 363 -17.63 -2.85 -15.31
C GLY A 363 -17.68 -1.52 -14.56
N TYR A 364 -17.33 -1.50 -13.27
CA TYR A 364 -17.33 -0.26 -12.46
C TYR A 364 -16.28 0.76 -12.87
N PHE A 365 -15.27 0.31 -13.61
CA PHE A 365 -14.21 1.17 -14.15
C PHE A 365 -14.51 1.68 -15.56
N ASP A 366 -15.61 1.23 -16.18
CA ASP A 366 -15.99 1.59 -17.56
C ASP A 366 -16.71 2.95 -17.63
N TYR A 367 -17.32 3.40 -16.53
CA TYR A 367 -18.11 4.62 -16.45
C TYR A 367 -17.93 5.34 -15.12
N SER A 368 -18.02 6.68 -15.15
CA SER A 368 -18.44 7.44 -13.97
C SER A 368 -19.96 7.36 -13.81
N GLU A 369 -20.50 7.76 -12.67
CA GLU A 369 -21.95 7.77 -12.43
C GLU A 369 -22.71 8.64 -13.43
N ALA A 370 -22.30 9.90 -13.60
CA ALA A 370 -22.78 10.74 -14.69
C ALA A 370 -22.61 10.10 -16.09
N GLY A 371 -21.46 9.45 -16.33
CA GLY A 371 -21.18 8.76 -17.58
C GLY A 371 -22.15 7.60 -17.87
N TYR A 372 -22.47 6.80 -16.86
CA TYR A 372 -23.40 5.69 -16.95
C TYR A 372 -24.82 6.21 -17.23
N LEU A 373 -25.30 7.17 -16.43
CA LEU A 373 -26.62 7.75 -16.60
C LEU A 373 -26.81 8.34 -18.00
N TYR A 374 -25.82 9.06 -18.52
CA TYR A 374 -25.91 9.70 -19.83
C TYR A 374 -25.69 8.72 -20.99
N TYR A 375 -24.55 8.03 -21.02
CA TYR A 375 -24.15 7.23 -22.18
C TYR A 375 -24.80 5.85 -22.21
N LYS A 376 -25.06 5.24 -21.06
CA LYS A 376 -25.63 3.90 -20.96
C LYS A 376 -27.15 3.92 -20.88
N LEU A 377 -27.72 4.78 -20.03
CA LEU A 377 -29.17 4.84 -19.80
C LEU A 377 -29.90 5.89 -20.65
N GLY A 378 -29.17 6.88 -21.18
CA GLY A 378 -29.74 7.86 -22.10
C GLY A 378 -30.51 9.00 -21.42
N TRP A 379 -30.27 9.25 -20.13
CA TRP A 379 -30.76 10.44 -19.44
C TRP A 379 -30.29 11.71 -20.17
N SER A 380 -31.06 12.81 -20.10
CA SER A 380 -30.61 14.06 -20.71
C SER A 380 -29.48 14.69 -19.91
N LYS A 381 -28.53 15.37 -20.55
CA LYS A 381 -27.38 16.01 -19.87
C LYS A 381 -27.79 16.87 -18.67
N ASN A 382 -28.87 17.63 -18.77
CA ASN A 382 -29.31 18.50 -17.68
C ASN A 382 -29.91 17.73 -16.49
N ILE A 383 -30.50 16.56 -16.74
CA ILE A 383 -31.00 15.68 -15.67
C ILE A 383 -29.83 14.92 -15.06
N THR A 384 -28.93 14.38 -15.88
CA THR A 384 -27.69 13.75 -15.43
C THR A 384 -26.91 14.70 -14.51
N ASP A 385 -26.57 15.91 -14.97
CA ASP A 385 -25.79 16.88 -14.18
C ASP A 385 -26.46 17.33 -12.87
N GLN A 386 -27.79 17.20 -12.78
CA GLN A 386 -28.56 17.48 -11.56
C GLN A 386 -28.61 16.28 -10.60
N ALA A 387 -28.47 15.05 -11.11
CA ALA A 387 -28.39 13.83 -10.32
C ALA A 387 -26.96 13.56 -9.86
N ASP A 388 -26.02 13.54 -10.81
CA ASP A 388 -24.59 13.46 -10.58
C ASP A 388 -23.82 14.34 -11.59
N GLY A 389 -22.98 15.23 -11.07
CA GLY A 389 -22.36 16.28 -11.86
C GLY A 389 -21.32 15.73 -12.83
N PHE A 390 -21.25 16.25 -14.07
CA PHE A 390 -20.21 15.84 -15.04
C PHE A 390 -18.77 16.19 -14.61
N THR A 391 -18.62 16.89 -13.49
CA THR A 391 -17.32 17.11 -12.85
C THR A 391 -16.80 15.85 -12.15
N ASP A 392 -17.64 14.85 -11.88
CA ASP A 392 -17.19 13.53 -11.45
C ASP A 392 -16.83 12.67 -12.67
N ASP A 393 -15.53 12.61 -12.93
CA ASP A 393 -14.92 11.77 -13.97
C ASP A 393 -14.23 10.53 -13.38
N SER A 394 -14.52 10.20 -12.12
CA SER A 394 -13.97 9.04 -11.41
C SER A 394 -14.69 7.76 -11.84
N PRO A 395 -14.02 6.59 -11.80
CA PRO A 395 -14.71 5.31 -11.94
C PRO A 395 -15.68 5.10 -10.77
N SER A 396 -16.74 4.35 -11.02
CA SER A 396 -17.81 4.09 -10.05
C SER A 396 -17.44 2.98 -9.06
N TRP A 397 -16.28 3.11 -8.43
CA TRP A 397 -15.68 2.16 -7.51
C TRP A 397 -16.08 2.49 -6.06
N PRO A 398 -17.02 1.76 -5.43
CA PRO A 398 -17.76 2.27 -4.27
C PRO A 398 -17.07 2.04 -2.91
N TYR A 399 -15.78 1.75 -2.88
CA TYR A 399 -15.05 1.47 -1.63
C TYR A 399 -15.09 2.64 -0.63
N GLU A 400 -15.05 3.88 -1.14
CA GLU A 400 -15.20 5.09 -0.30
C GLU A 400 -16.57 5.10 0.40
N SER A 401 -17.65 4.81 -0.32
CA SER A 401 -19.00 4.72 0.26
C SER A 401 -19.07 3.69 1.38
N VAL A 402 -18.36 2.57 1.24
CA VAL A 402 -18.24 1.55 2.30
C VAL A 402 -17.46 2.08 3.50
N TYR A 403 -16.29 2.69 3.29
CA TYR A 403 -15.50 3.25 4.40
C TYR A 403 -16.23 4.37 5.13
N PHE A 404 -16.88 5.28 4.39
CA PHE A 404 -17.64 6.38 4.95
C PHE A 404 -18.94 5.94 5.64
N SER A 405 -19.40 4.70 5.40
CA SER A 405 -20.48 4.06 6.16
C SER A 405 -20.02 3.53 7.53
N ALA A 406 -18.74 3.64 7.89
CA ALA A 406 -18.25 3.21 9.18
C ALA A 406 -18.93 3.96 10.33
N THR A 407 -19.28 3.20 11.38
CA THR A 407 -19.89 3.68 12.62
C THR A 407 -18.89 3.82 13.75
N GLU A 408 -17.77 3.09 13.68
CA GLU A 408 -16.61 3.26 14.56
C GLU A 408 -15.44 3.80 13.74
N TRP A 409 -14.84 4.87 14.25
CA TRP A 409 -13.66 5.52 13.68
C TRP A 409 -12.62 5.76 14.76
N ARG A 410 -11.36 5.80 14.35
CA ARG A 410 -10.23 6.17 15.21
C ARG A 410 -9.40 7.28 14.59
N THR A 411 -8.73 8.04 15.44
CA THR A 411 -7.66 8.98 15.08
C THR A 411 -6.48 8.74 16.02
N ILE A 412 -5.38 9.49 15.88
CA ILE A 412 -4.18 9.34 16.71
C ILE A 412 -4.13 10.48 17.73
N ASP A 413 -3.95 10.11 19.00
CA ASP A 413 -3.76 11.06 20.10
C ASP A 413 -2.54 11.93 19.84
N GLN A 414 -2.68 13.23 20.11
CA GLN A 414 -1.65 14.24 19.86
C GLN A 414 -1.24 14.43 18.39
N GLY A 415 -1.91 13.80 17.42
CA GLY A 415 -1.75 14.09 16.00
C GLY A 415 -1.31 12.91 15.14
N LEU A 416 -1.83 12.79 13.92
CA LEU A 416 -1.45 11.73 12.99
C LEU A 416 0.04 11.76 12.59
N SER A 417 0.73 12.90 12.72
CA SER A 417 2.18 12.98 12.55
C SER A 417 2.97 12.08 13.52
N LYS A 418 2.37 11.62 14.63
CA LYS A 418 2.97 10.61 15.50
C LYS A 418 3.26 9.28 14.81
N LEU A 419 2.45 8.88 13.83
CA LEU A 419 2.66 7.62 13.11
C LEU A 419 3.98 7.62 12.30
N PRO A 420 4.26 8.58 11.39
CA PRO A 420 5.55 8.62 10.72
C PRO A 420 6.71 8.94 11.67
N GLU A 421 6.51 9.76 12.72
CA GLU A 421 7.54 10.02 13.73
C GLU A 421 8.03 8.74 14.43
N ALA A 422 7.16 7.75 14.63
CA ALA A 422 7.49 6.48 15.26
C ALA A 422 8.48 5.62 14.46
N PHE A 423 8.66 5.88 13.15
CA PHE A 423 9.75 5.28 12.37
C PHE A 423 11.11 5.94 12.65
N GLY A 424 11.11 7.14 13.24
CA GLY A 424 12.27 8.01 13.36
C GLY A 424 13.53 7.31 13.90
N PRO A 425 13.46 6.59 15.03
CA PRO A 425 14.62 5.89 15.60
C PRO A 425 15.30 4.91 14.62
N GLN A 426 14.52 4.29 13.73
CA GLN A 426 15.01 3.34 12.75
C GLN A 426 15.58 4.03 11.50
N VAL A 427 14.98 5.14 11.05
CA VAL A 427 15.23 5.66 9.70
C VAL A 427 16.06 6.94 9.62
N LEU A 428 16.04 7.78 10.64
CA LEU A 428 16.60 9.14 10.52
C LEU A 428 18.10 9.18 10.23
N ASN A 429 18.87 8.18 10.68
CA ASN A 429 20.30 8.09 10.42
C ASN A 429 20.65 7.63 8.98
N ARG A 430 19.66 7.16 8.22
CA ARG A 430 19.77 6.71 6.82
C ARG A 430 18.90 7.54 5.87
N THR A 431 18.35 8.66 6.35
CA THR A 431 17.59 9.60 5.53
C THR A 431 18.44 10.81 5.18
N VAL A 432 18.52 11.12 3.89
CA VAL A 432 19.10 12.34 3.36
C VAL A 432 17.95 13.32 3.10
N PHE A 433 17.78 14.28 4.01
CA PHE A 433 16.78 15.33 3.92
C PHE A 433 17.18 16.46 2.96
N ASP A 434 16.22 17.34 2.70
CA ASP A 434 16.37 18.52 1.85
C ASP A 434 17.01 18.19 0.50
N THR A 435 16.69 17.00 -0.04
CA THR A 435 17.27 16.44 -1.24
C THR A 435 16.22 16.15 -2.31
N SER A 436 16.05 17.12 -3.21
CA SER A 436 15.04 17.09 -4.27
C SER A 436 15.59 16.36 -5.49
N VAL A 437 15.10 15.13 -5.71
CA VAL A 437 15.36 14.36 -6.93
C VAL A 437 14.70 15.05 -8.13
N GLN A 438 15.44 15.14 -9.23
CA GLN A 438 15.01 15.80 -10.47
C GLN A 438 15.16 14.91 -11.70
N GLY A 439 15.81 13.75 -11.59
CA GLY A 439 16.04 12.85 -12.71
C GLY A 439 16.60 11.51 -12.27
N MET A 440 16.47 10.51 -13.14
CA MET A 440 17.04 9.18 -12.95
C MET A 440 17.63 8.67 -14.28
N VAL A 441 18.79 8.02 -14.21
CA VAL A 441 19.49 7.47 -15.37
C VAL A 441 19.85 6.02 -15.12
N TRP A 442 19.34 5.13 -15.96
CA TRP A 442 19.69 3.71 -15.93
C TRP A 442 21.02 3.45 -16.66
N ASN A 443 21.93 2.75 -16.00
CA ASN A 443 23.18 2.30 -16.61
C ASN A 443 23.10 0.81 -16.96
N GLU A 444 22.95 0.49 -18.25
CA GLU A 444 22.87 -0.89 -18.76
C GLU A 444 24.13 -1.72 -18.50
N THR A 445 25.30 -1.09 -18.33
CA THR A 445 26.56 -1.84 -18.15
C THR A 445 26.75 -2.26 -16.69
N THR A 446 26.38 -1.40 -15.75
CA THR A 446 26.52 -1.69 -14.31
C THR A 446 25.24 -2.23 -13.69
N GLU A 447 24.11 -2.15 -14.41
CA GLU A 447 22.76 -2.47 -13.91
C GLU A 447 22.40 -1.69 -12.65
N LYS A 448 22.75 -0.40 -12.65
CA LYS A 448 22.51 0.53 -11.53
C LYS A 448 21.72 1.73 -11.98
N MET A 449 20.95 2.28 -11.05
CA MET A 449 20.24 3.54 -11.22
C MET A 449 21.05 4.68 -10.61
N SER A 450 21.36 5.70 -11.41
CA SER A 450 21.84 7.00 -10.93
C SER A 450 20.65 7.91 -10.68
N VAL A 451 20.51 8.40 -9.45
CA VAL A 451 19.46 9.32 -9.00
C VAL A 451 20.05 10.71 -8.86
N GLN A 452 19.60 11.63 -9.69
CA GLN A 452 20.12 12.99 -9.78
C GLN A 452 19.29 13.96 -8.94
N TYR A 453 19.95 14.82 -8.16
CA TYR A 453 19.29 15.76 -7.27
C TYR A 453 19.83 17.20 -7.41
N ARG A 454 19.01 18.17 -6.98
CA ARG A 454 19.34 19.59 -6.99
C ARG A 454 18.73 20.30 -5.77
N ASN A 455 19.60 20.85 -4.93
CA ASN A 455 19.29 21.51 -3.66
C ASN A 455 19.91 22.91 -3.52
N LYS A 456 20.84 23.29 -4.41
CA LYS A 456 21.59 24.56 -4.36
C LYS A 456 21.09 25.53 -5.42
N ASN A 457 21.89 25.79 -6.45
CA ASN A 457 21.55 26.76 -7.47
C ASN A 457 20.63 26.12 -8.52
N LEU A 458 19.35 26.52 -8.47
CA LEU A 458 18.32 26.03 -9.39
C LEU A 458 18.55 26.39 -10.86
N PHE A 459 19.44 27.36 -11.13
CA PHE A 459 19.77 27.81 -12.48
C PHE A 459 20.98 27.11 -13.11
N ASP A 460 21.68 26.27 -12.34
CA ASP A 460 22.80 25.49 -12.90
C ASP A 460 22.26 24.43 -13.87
N ILE A 461 23.00 24.19 -14.95
CA ILE A 461 22.62 23.18 -15.96
C ILE A 461 22.78 21.78 -15.39
N GLU A 462 23.93 21.49 -14.78
CA GLU A 462 24.25 20.18 -14.20
C GLU A 462 23.61 20.00 -12.83
N PRO A 463 23.19 18.77 -12.44
CA PRO A 463 22.67 18.51 -11.11
C PRO A 463 23.73 18.77 -10.03
N ASP A 464 23.30 18.97 -8.79
CA ASP A 464 24.23 19.18 -7.67
C ASP A 464 25.03 17.93 -7.32
N GLY A 465 24.46 16.77 -7.63
CA GLY A 465 25.09 15.48 -7.47
C GLY A 465 24.18 14.35 -7.92
N GLU A 466 24.72 13.14 -7.80
CA GLU A 466 24.01 11.90 -8.06
C GLU A 466 24.29 10.88 -6.96
N MET A 467 23.37 9.95 -6.78
CA MET A 467 23.50 8.78 -5.92
C MET A 467 23.23 7.53 -6.75
N GLU A 468 24.13 6.54 -6.70
CA GLU A 468 23.96 5.29 -7.42
C GLU A 468 23.44 4.18 -6.52
N PHE A 469 22.44 3.44 -7.00
CA PHE A 469 21.84 2.32 -6.29
C PHE A 469 21.71 1.09 -7.19
N ASP A 470 21.79 -0.11 -6.60
CA ASP A 470 21.47 -1.37 -7.32
C ASP A 470 19.97 -1.44 -7.65
N TYR A 471 19.13 -1.00 -6.72
CA TYR A 471 17.67 -0.91 -6.88
C TYR A 471 17.13 0.42 -6.37
N VAL A 472 16.05 0.89 -6.98
CA VAL A 472 15.31 2.08 -6.53
C VAL A 472 13.86 1.72 -6.23
N VAL A 473 13.39 2.14 -5.06
CA VAL A 473 11.97 2.15 -4.72
C VAL A 473 11.50 3.60 -4.72
N SER A 474 10.69 3.98 -5.71
CA SER A 474 10.13 5.33 -5.80
C SER A 474 8.79 5.39 -5.08
N ALA A 475 8.76 6.11 -3.96
CA ALA A 475 7.56 6.44 -3.19
C ALA A 475 6.98 7.84 -3.55
N VAL A 476 7.54 8.49 -4.56
CA VAL A 476 7.18 9.84 -4.99
C VAL A 476 5.86 9.82 -5.78
N PRO A 477 4.90 10.72 -5.50
CA PRO A 477 3.68 10.81 -6.29
C PRO A 477 4.00 11.19 -7.74
N PHE A 478 3.22 10.66 -8.68
CA PHE A 478 3.44 10.89 -10.12
C PHE A 478 3.29 12.34 -10.56
N THR A 479 2.60 13.18 -9.79
CA THR A 479 2.58 14.64 -9.95
C THR A 479 3.98 15.26 -9.93
N ARG A 480 4.91 14.66 -9.18
CA ARG A 480 6.32 15.08 -9.12
C ARG A 480 7.21 14.25 -10.03
N ALA A 481 7.05 12.93 -10.04
CA ALA A 481 7.90 12.08 -10.87
C ALA A 481 7.74 12.36 -12.38
N ARG A 482 6.57 12.83 -12.85
CA ARG A 482 6.33 13.11 -14.28
C ARG A 482 7.07 14.32 -14.84
N ILE A 483 7.65 15.16 -13.99
CA ILE A 483 8.46 16.30 -14.40
C ILE A 483 9.96 16.07 -14.19
N TRP A 484 10.35 14.85 -13.78
CA TRP A 484 11.75 14.48 -13.73
C TRP A 484 12.34 14.31 -15.12
N HIS A 485 13.57 14.78 -15.31
CA HIS A 485 14.31 14.67 -16.54
C HIS A 485 15.82 14.69 -16.28
N PRO A 486 16.59 13.74 -16.84
CA PRO A 486 16.14 12.58 -17.63
C PRO A 486 15.38 11.55 -16.77
N MET A 487 14.69 10.62 -17.46
CA MET A 487 14.07 9.44 -16.86
C MET A 487 14.50 8.21 -17.67
N PRO A 488 14.57 7.01 -17.06
CA PRO A 488 14.81 5.77 -17.80
C PRO A 488 13.74 5.54 -18.86
N ASP A 489 14.13 4.86 -19.94
CA ASP A 489 13.21 4.43 -21.01
C ASP A 489 12.34 3.26 -20.53
N TYR A 490 11.37 3.56 -19.66
CA TYR A 490 10.36 2.61 -19.20
C TYR A 490 9.40 2.23 -20.34
N SER A 491 8.64 1.15 -20.12
CA SER A 491 7.58 0.72 -21.02
C SER A 491 6.59 1.85 -21.31
N SER A 492 5.94 1.79 -22.48
CA SER A 492 4.92 2.77 -22.85
C SER A 492 3.78 2.85 -21.83
N LEU A 493 3.40 1.71 -21.24
CA LEU A 493 2.32 1.68 -20.24
C LEU A 493 2.74 2.41 -18.96
N LEU A 494 3.92 2.09 -18.40
CA LEU A 494 4.43 2.74 -17.19
C LEU A 494 4.71 4.24 -17.43
N SER A 495 5.30 4.58 -18.57
CA SER A 495 5.53 5.98 -18.96
C SER A 495 4.24 6.79 -19.03
N ARG A 496 3.19 6.25 -19.65
CA ARG A 496 1.87 6.90 -19.69
C ARG A 496 1.23 6.98 -18.31
N ALA A 497 1.37 5.95 -17.48
CA ALA A 497 0.87 5.98 -16.11
C ALA A 497 1.50 7.13 -15.31
N ILE A 498 2.84 7.25 -15.32
CA ILE A 498 3.57 8.35 -14.69
C ILE A 498 3.07 9.71 -15.22
N GLN A 499 2.98 9.86 -16.54
CA GLN A 499 2.66 11.15 -17.18
C GLN A 499 1.20 11.59 -17.02
N SER A 500 0.24 10.66 -16.95
CA SER A 500 -1.18 10.97 -17.13
C SER A 500 -2.10 10.60 -15.98
N MET A 501 -1.61 9.87 -14.97
CA MET A 501 -2.45 9.50 -13.82
C MET A 501 -3.09 10.74 -13.18
N GLY A 502 -4.41 10.67 -12.96
CA GLY A 502 -5.21 11.74 -12.35
C GLY A 502 -4.93 11.91 -10.87
N TYR A 503 -4.93 13.16 -10.40
CA TYR A 503 -4.77 13.52 -9.00
C TYR A 503 -5.75 14.62 -8.64
N GLN A 504 -6.37 14.50 -7.48
CA GLN A 504 -7.20 15.54 -6.90
C GLN A 504 -6.36 16.44 -5.98
N SER A 505 -6.82 17.66 -5.77
CA SER A 505 -6.24 18.58 -4.79
C SER A 505 -7.25 18.88 -3.70
N ALA A 506 -6.74 19.27 -2.54
CA ALA A 506 -7.56 19.74 -1.44
C ALA A 506 -6.89 20.92 -0.75
N CYS A 507 -7.72 21.81 -0.21
CA CYS A 507 -7.32 22.94 0.62
C CYS A 507 -7.91 22.80 2.02
N LYS A 508 -7.09 23.05 3.03
CA LYS A 508 -7.45 23.05 4.44
C LYS A 508 -7.01 24.34 5.11
N VAL A 509 -7.86 24.86 6.00
CA VAL A 509 -7.54 26.03 6.84
C VAL A 509 -7.89 25.70 8.29
N ALA A 510 -6.89 25.74 9.16
CA ALA A 510 -7.01 25.55 10.60
C ALA A 510 -6.95 26.91 11.31
N LEU A 511 -7.86 27.17 12.23
CA LEU A 511 -7.91 28.41 13.01
C LEU A 511 -7.80 28.12 14.50
N HIS A 512 -6.94 28.86 15.19
CA HIS A 512 -6.71 28.74 16.63
C HIS A 512 -7.55 29.76 17.42
N PHE A 513 -8.24 29.27 18.45
CA PHE A 513 -9.13 30.06 19.32
C PHE A 513 -8.69 30.01 20.79
N GLU A 514 -8.92 31.09 21.53
CA GLU A 514 -8.56 31.24 22.95
C GLU A 514 -9.25 30.21 23.86
N THR A 515 -10.49 29.84 23.51
CA THR A 515 -11.26 28.80 24.20
C THR A 515 -11.98 27.91 23.21
N ARG A 516 -12.40 26.73 23.67
CA ARG A 516 -13.28 25.81 22.94
C ARG A 516 -14.74 26.25 23.03
N PHE A 517 -15.03 27.50 22.67
CA PHE A 517 -16.36 28.11 22.83
C PHE A 517 -17.50 27.29 22.19
N TRP A 518 -17.21 26.53 21.14
CA TRP A 518 -18.16 25.65 20.46
C TRP A 518 -18.65 24.49 21.34
N GLU A 519 -17.87 24.04 22.33
CA GLU A 519 -18.24 22.99 23.29
C GLU A 519 -19.13 23.51 24.42
N HIS A 520 -19.11 24.82 24.68
CA HIS A 520 -19.78 25.44 25.84
C HIS A 520 -20.87 26.44 25.43
N SER A 521 -21.36 26.32 24.19
CA SER A 521 -22.47 27.12 23.67
C SER A 521 -23.83 26.52 24.02
N GLU A 522 -24.93 27.21 23.66
CA GLU A 522 -26.29 26.68 23.79
C GLU A 522 -26.50 25.38 22.98
N HIS A 523 -25.77 25.24 21.87
CA HIS A 523 -25.77 24.08 20.98
C HIS A 523 -24.37 23.46 20.92
N PRO A 524 -23.93 22.74 21.98
CA PRO A 524 -22.55 22.32 22.12
C PRO A 524 -22.15 21.30 21.05
N ILE A 525 -20.93 21.45 20.52
CA ILE A 525 -20.36 20.59 19.48
C ILE A 525 -19.16 19.82 20.05
N TYR A 526 -19.26 18.50 20.16
CA TYR A 526 -18.22 17.64 20.74
C TYR A 526 -17.58 16.74 19.66
N GLY A 527 -16.68 17.30 18.85
CA GLY A 527 -16.16 16.63 17.67
C GLY A 527 -17.15 16.59 16.50
N GLY A 528 -16.81 15.88 15.42
CA GLY A 528 -17.62 15.80 14.20
C GLY A 528 -17.16 16.72 13.08
N CYS A 529 -17.55 16.38 11.85
CA CYS A 529 -17.46 17.26 10.69
C CYS A 529 -18.87 17.68 10.24
N GLY A 530 -19.09 18.99 10.13
CA GLY A 530 -20.27 19.57 9.49
C GLY A 530 -19.95 20.00 8.07
N SER A 531 -21.00 20.35 7.32
CA SER A 531 -20.90 20.87 5.97
C SER A 531 -21.41 22.31 5.93
N SER A 532 -20.78 23.14 5.11
CA SER A 532 -21.13 24.56 4.97
C SER A 532 -21.74 24.85 3.60
N ASN A 533 -22.81 25.65 3.59
CA ASN A 533 -23.38 26.19 2.36
C ASN A 533 -22.61 27.44 1.84
N ILE A 534 -21.59 27.88 2.58
CA ILE A 534 -20.80 29.07 2.25
C ILE A 534 -19.76 28.70 1.18
N PRO A 535 -19.75 29.39 0.01
CA PRO A 535 -18.87 29.00 -1.10
C PRO A 535 -17.38 28.98 -0.76
N GLY A 536 -16.76 27.83 -1.04
CA GLY A 536 -15.33 27.59 -0.83
C GLY A 536 -14.93 27.34 0.62
N ILE A 537 -15.86 26.91 1.48
CA ILE A 537 -15.58 26.47 2.86
C ILE A 537 -15.58 24.95 2.98
N GLY A 538 -16.51 24.26 2.29
CA GLY A 538 -16.64 22.80 2.32
C GLY A 538 -17.03 22.31 3.72
N SER A 539 -16.21 21.45 4.31
CA SER A 539 -16.44 20.92 5.65
C SER A 539 -15.80 21.75 6.76
N ILE A 540 -16.45 21.80 7.93
CA ILE A 540 -15.91 22.36 9.17
C ILE A 540 -15.80 21.20 10.16
N CYS A 541 -14.58 20.87 10.59
CA CYS A 541 -14.33 19.73 11.49
C CYS A 541 -13.81 20.19 12.85
N TYR A 542 -14.45 19.69 13.91
CA TYR A 542 -14.12 19.99 15.29
C TYR A 542 -13.23 18.87 15.87
N PRO A 543 -12.27 19.20 16.74
CA PRO A 543 -11.41 18.22 17.38
C PRO A 543 -12.17 17.07 18.07
N SER A 544 -11.74 15.83 17.83
CA SER A 544 -12.22 14.65 18.56
C SER A 544 -11.42 14.34 19.84
N TYR A 545 -10.46 15.20 20.17
CA TYR A 545 -9.57 15.08 21.33
C TYR A 545 -9.76 16.26 22.30
N ASN A 546 -9.35 16.05 23.54
CA ASN A 546 -9.45 17.03 24.63
C ASN A 546 -10.86 17.66 24.75
N ILE A 547 -11.89 16.81 24.59
CA ILE A 547 -13.30 17.21 24.60
C ILE A 547 -13.70 17.74 25.96
N ASN A 548 -14.55 18.76 25.97
CA ASN A 548 -15.08 19.46 27.14
C ASN A 548 -14.02 20.23 27.95
N ALA A 549 -12.85 20.48 27.34
CA ALA A 549 -11.83 21.34 27.93
C ALA A 549 -12.23 22.83 27.82
N THR A 550 -11.72 23.66 28.71
CA THR A 550 -11.99 25.12 28.72
C THR A 550 -10.85 25.96 28.13
N GLY A 551 -9.70 25.33 27.86
CA GLY A 551 -8.53 25.98 27.29
C GLY A 551 -8.65 26.24 25.78
N PRO A 552 -7.54 26.67 25.14
CA PRO A 552 -7.51 26.92 23.70
C PRO A 552 -7.79 25.66 22.87
N GLY A 553 -8.14 25.87 21.61
CA GLY A 553 -8.36 24.78 20.66
C GLY A 553 -8.30 25.24 19.21
N VAL A 554 -8.21 24.28 18.30
CA VAL A 554 -8.08 24.53 16.86
C VAL A 554 -9.22 23.85 16.11
N ILE A 555 -9.97 24.61 15.32
CA ILE A 555 -10.98 24.06 14.41
C ILE A 555 -10.35 23.96 13.02
N LEU A 556 -10.59 22.83 12.33
CA LEU A 556 -10.39 22.77 10.89
C LEU A 556 -11.58 23.50 10.25
N ALA A 557 -11.42 24.81 10.10
CA ALA A 557 -12.48 25.74 9.76
C ALA A 557 -12.88 25.70 8.28
N SER A 558 -12.08 25.07 7.44
CA SER A 558 -12.42 24.77 6.06
C SER A 558 -11.65 23.54 5.58
N TYR A 559 -12.35 22.64 4.89
CA TYR A 559 -11.79 21.54 4.15
C TYR A 559 -12.55 21.35 2.83
N VAL A 560 -11.86 21.54 1.71
CA VAL A 560 -12.44 21.54 0.37
C VAL A 560 -11.60 20.67 -0.55
N SER A 561 -12.24 19.84 -1.37
CA SER A 561 -11.61 19.02 -2.40
C SER A 561 -12.31 19.08 -3.76
N ASP A 562 -13.31 19.96 -3.90
CA ASP A 562 -14.12 20.09 -5.12
C ASP A 562 -13.48 21.01 -6.17
N SER A 563 -14.26 21.33 -7.21
CA SER A 563 -13.86 22.21 -8.31
C SER A 563 -13.52 23.66 -7.89
N THR A 564 -13.76 24.05 -6.64
CA THR A 564 -13.39 25.37 -6.12
C THR A 564 -11.93 25.44 -5.65
N VAL A 565 -11.26 24.31 -5.45
CA VAL A 565 -9.86 24.25 -4.96
C VAL A 565 -8.89 25.09 -5.80
N PRO A 566 -8.91 25.11 -7.14
CA PRO A 566 -8.03 25.97 -7.93
C PRO A 566 -8.21 27.46 -7.61
N ALA A 567 -9.46 27.92 -7.42
CA ALA A 567 -9.74 29.30 -7.07
C ALA A 567 -9.21 29.65 -5.66
N LEU A 568 -9.41 28.74 -4.69
CA LEU A 568 -8.91 28.92 -3.33
C LEU A 568 -7.38 28.86 -3.25
N SER A 569 -6.75 28.01 -4.06
CA SER A 569 -5.29 27.85 -4.12
C SER A 569 -4.61 29.10 -4.69
N ALA A 570 -5.27 29.83 -5.58
CA ALA A 570 -4.76 31.07 -6.17
C ALA A 570 -4.82 32.27 -5.22
N LEU A 571 -5.64 32.22 -4.17
CA LEU A 571 -5.70 33.29 -3.17
C LEU A 571 -4.41 33.36 -2.36
N SER A 572 -4.08 34.57 -1.91
CA SER A 572 -3.11 34.74 -0.83
C SER A 572 -3.62 34.03 0.43
N GLU A 573 -2.69 33.59 1.27
CA GLU A 573 -3.02 32.95 2.54
C GLU A 573 -3.91 33.83 3.41
N GLU A 574 -3.52 35.10 3.60
CA GLU A 574 -4.28 36.07 4.39
C GLU A 574 -5.71 36.25 3.88
N GLU A 575 -5.89 36.36 2.56
CA GLU A 575 -7.22 36.50 1.98
C GLU A 575 -8.08 35.25 2.20
N ASN A 576 -7.52 34.06 1.98
CA ASN A 576 -8.24 32.81 2.19
C ASN A 576 -8.62 32.63 3.67
N VAL A 577 -7.68 32.88 4.59
CA VAL A 577 -7.89 32.79 6.04
C VAL A 577 -8.94 33.81 6.49
N ALA A 578 -8.90 35.05 6.00
CA ALA A 578 -9.91 36.05 6.30
C ALA A 578 -11.31 35.65 5.79
N ARG A 579 -11.41 34.99 4.63
CA ARG A 579 -12.70 34.42 4.15
C ARG A 579 -13.19 33.33 5.10
N VAL A 580 -12.32 32.42 5.53
CA VAL A 580 -12.68 31.33 6.44
C VAL A 580 -13.09 31.87 7.81
N LEU A 581 -12.40 32.88 8.36
CA LEU A 581 -12.81 33.53 9.60
C LEU A 581 -14.19 34.19 9.49
N ARG A 582 -14.49 34.86 8.37
CA ARG A 582 -15.83 35.41 8.12
C ARG A 582 -16.90 34.31 8.08
N ALA A 583 -16.59 33.17 7.47
CA ALA A 583 -17.48 32.01 7.49
C ALA A 583 -17.69 31.47 8.91
N MET A 584 -16.64 31.38 9.73
CA MET A 584 -16.77 30.99 11.14
C MET A 584 -17.64 31.96 11.95
N VAL A 585 -17.58 33.27 11.65
CA VAL A 585 -18.49 34.27 12.26
C VAL A 585 -19.93 34.07 11.80
N GLU A 586 -20.17 33.70 10.55
CA GLU A 586 -21.52 33.38 10.06
C GLU A 586 -22.04 32.08 10.70
N THR A 587 -21.17 31.09 10.90
CA THR A 587 -21.52 29.80 11.51
C THR A 587 -21.81 29.93 13.00
N HIS A 588 -20.97 30.64 13.75
CA HIS A 588 -20.99 30.64 15.22
C HIS A 588 -21.33 32.00 15.85
N GLY A 589 -21.53 33.05 15.05
CA GLY A 589 -21.72 34.41 15.53
C GLY A 589 -20.39 35.11 15.83
N ILE A 590 -20.50 36.33 16.38
CA ILE A 590 -19.36 37.23 16.59
C ILE A 590 -18.28 36.66 17.52
N VAL A 591 -18.65 35.73 18.41
CA VAL A 591 -17.74 35.04 19.34
C VAL A 591 -16.56 34.40 18.61
N ALA A 592 -16.75 33.90 17.38
CA ALA A 592 -15.66 33.30 16.60
C ALA A 592 -14.56 34.32 16.30
N LYS A 593 -14.93 35.58 16.01
CA LYS A 593 -13.96 36.66 15.80
C LYS A 593 -13.32 37.10 17.11
N GLU A 594 -14.09 37.19 18.18
CA GLU A 594 -13.60 37.61 19.50
C GLU A 594 -12.59 36.62 20.08
N GLN A 595 -12.78 35.32 19.82
CA GLN A 595 -11.92 34.24 20.31
C GLN A 595 -10.75 33.92 19.37
N TYR A 596 -10.74 34.43 18.14
CA TYR A 596 -9.67 34.12 17.19
C TYR A 596 -8.36 34.79 17.60
N THR A 597 -7.33 33.97 17.79
CA THR A 597 -6.03 34.43 18.30
C THR A 597 -5.11 35.08 17.25
N GLY A 598 -5.47 34.98 15.97
CA GLY A 598 -4.58 35.30 14.86
C GLY A 598 -3.72 34.12 14.38
N ALA A 599 -3.52 33.09 15.21
CA ALA A 599 -2.77 31.90 14.81
C ALA A 599 -3.63 31.00 13.89
N HIS A 600 -3.03 30.55 12.78
CA HIS A 600 -3.67 29.73 11.77
C HIS A 600 -2.64 28.92 10.99
N ASP A 601 -3.11 27.97 10.20
CA ASP A 601 -2.34 27.33 9.15
C ASP A 601 -3.24 27.04 7.94
N ARG A 602 -2.64 27.03 6.75
CA ARG A 602 -3.32 26.76 5.47
C ARG A 602 -2.45 25.86 4.62
N ILE A 603 -3.01 24.73 4.21
CA ILE A 603 -2.39 23.85 3.22
C ILE A 603 -3.34 23.64 2.06
N CYS A 604 -2.91 24.07 0.87
CA CYS A 604 -3.48 23.67 -0.41
C CYS A 604 -2.51 22.71 -1.08
N TRP A 605 -2.85 21.42 -1.12
CA TRP A 605 -1.94 20.35 -1.51
C TRP A 605 -1.40 20.47 -2.95
N ALA A 606 -2.15 21.08 -3.88
CA ALA A 606 -1.67 21.42 -5.22
C ALA A 606 -0.45 22.37 -5.20
N ASN A 607 -0.32 23.21 -4.18
CA ASN A 607 0.76 24.20 -4.05
C ASN A 607 1.91 23.69 -3.17
N MET A 608 1.80 22.49 -2.60
CA MET A 608 2.88 21.90 -1.81
C MET A 608 3.94 21.34 -2.75
N GLU A 609 5.13 21.94 -2.73
CA GLU A 609 6.22 21.68 -3.69
C GLU A 609 6.53 20.19 -3.90
N ASN A 610 6.57 19.41 -2.81
CA ASN A 610 7.02 18.02 -2.83
C ASN A 610 5.91 17.00 -3.10
N GLN A 611 4.65 17.42 -3.18
CA GLN A 611 3.51 16.52 -3.40
C GLN A 611 2.66 16.94 -4.60
N ALA A 612 2.45 18.25 -4.80
CA ALA A 612 1.70 18.83 -5.92
C ALA A 612 0.33 18.15 -6.18
N GLY A 613 -0.37 17.77 -5.11
CA GLY A 613 -1.63 17.03 -5.16
C GLY A 613 -1.97 16.41 -3.80
N ALA A 614 -3.26 16.20 -3.54
CA ALA A 614 -3.76 15.66 -2.28
C ALA A 614 -3.80 14.13 -2.30
N TRP A 615 -4.38 13.50 -3.32
CA TRP A 615 -4.42 12.04 -3.52
C TRP A 615 -4.54 11.69 -4.99
N CYS A 616 -4.20 10.45 -5.32
CA CYS A 616 -4.48 9.87 -6.63
C CYS A 616 -6.00 9.79 -6.84
N SER A 617 -6.48 10.28 -7.98
CA SER A 617 -7.88 10.23 -8.35
C SER A 617 -7.93 9.85 -9.83
N PRO A 618 -7.83 8.55 -10.15
CA PRO A 618 -7.86 8.09 -11.53
C PRO A 618 -9.19 8.49 -12.16
N ILE A 619 -9.15 8.95 -13.41
CA ILE A 619 -10.37 9.08 -14.21
C ILE A 619 -10.79 7.70 -14.76
N VAL A 620 -12.02 7.58 -15.25
CA VAL A 620 -12.57 6.37 -15.89
C VAL A 620 -11.53 5.68 -16.80
N GLY A 621 -11.32 4.38 -16.59
CA GLY A 621 -10.40 3.53 -17.35
C GLY A 621 -8.90 3.67 -17.01
N GLN A 622 -8.47 4.57 -16.13
CA GLN A 622 -7.05 4.69 -15.78
C GLN A 622 -6.57 3.62 -14.80
N GLN A 623 -7.38 3.28 -13.78
CA GLN A 623 -6.96 2.40 -12.70
C GLN A 623 -6.70 0.98 -13.19
N ASP A 624 -7.69 0.35 -13.83
CA ASP A 624 -7.61 -1.00 -14.38
C ASP A 624 -6.59 -1.11 -15.55
N LEU A 625 -6.39 -0.02 -16.30
CA LEU A 625 -5.34 0.05 -17.33
C LEU A 625 -3.92 0.10 -16.75
N TYR A 626 -3.69 0.93 -15.74
CA TYR A 626 -2.34 1.24 -15.26
C TYR A 626 -1.87 0.39 -14.09
N LEU A 627 -2.76 -0.16 -13.26
CA LEU A 627 -2.40 -1.04 -12.15
C LEU A 627 -1.41 -2.16 -12.55
N PRO A 628 -1.59 -2.88 -13.68
CA PRO A 628 -0.64 -3.90 -14.10
C PRO A 628 0.80 -3.38 -14.25
N ALA A 629 0.99 -2.13 -14.70
CA ALA A 629 2.33 -1.56 -14.90
C ALA A 629 3.10 -1.42 -13.59
N TYR A 630 2.42 -1.14 -12.48
CA TYR A 630 3.05 -1.01 -11.17
C TYR A 630 3.45 -2.37 -10.59
N PHE A 631 2.97 -3.46 -11.20
CA PHE A 631 3.19 -4.81 -10.74
C PHE A 631 4.43 -5.47 -11.37
N HIS A 632 5.20 -4.69 -12.12
CA HIS A 632 6.46 -5.09 -12.73
C HIS A 632 7.61 -4.21 -12.23
N THR A 633 8.78 -4.82 -12.02
CA THR A 633 10.02 -4.07 -11.83
C THR A 633 10.65 -3.81 -13.19
N GLU A 634 10.82 -2.54 -13.53
CA GLU A 634 11.48 -2.11 -14.75
C GLU A 634 12.78 -1.37 -14.41
N LYS A 635 13.91 -1.75 -15.02
CA LYS A 635 15.22 -1.12 -14.79
C LYS A 635 15.57 -1.01 -13.28
N HIS A 636 15.36 -2.11 -12.55
CA HIS A 636 15.50 -2.21 -11.09
C HIS A 636 14.77 -1.11 -10.30
N THR A 637 13.69 -0.57 -10.88
CA THR A 637 12.83 0.43 -10.24
C THR A 637 11.48 -0.18 -9.90
N VAL A 638 11.07 0.00 -8.64
CA VAL A 638 9.72 -0.35 -8.15
C VAL A 638 9.02 0.94 -7.73
N PHE A 639 7.78 1.14 -8.17
CA PHE A 639 6.95 2.27 -7.73
C PHE A 639 6.01 1.83 -6.61
N VAL A 640 5.94 2.63 -5.54
CA VAL A 640 5.08 2.39 -4.37
C VAL A 640 4.40 3.69 -3.93
N GLY A 641 3.33 3.57 -3.16
CA GLY A 641 2.47 4.66 -2.71
C GLY A 641 1.01 4.40 -3.04
N GLU A 642 0.11 5.15 -2.40
CA GLU A 642 -1.35 4.97 -2.56
C GLU A 642 -1.83 5.06 -4.01
N HIS A 643 -1.11 5.79 -4.87
CA HIS A 643 -1.38 5.89 -6.30
C HIS A 643 -1.09 4.61 -7.10
N THR A 644 -0.44 3.62 -6.47
CA THR A 644 -0.14 2.29 -7.04
C THR A 644 -0.98 1.18 -6.41
N SER A 645 -2.02 1.54 -5.65
CA SER A 645 -2.94 0.64 -4.95
C SER A 645 -4.36 0.72 -5.55
N TYR A 646 -5.27 -0.11 -5.05
CA TYR A 646 -6.68 -0.22 -5.48
C TYR A 646 -7.63 0.75 -4.77
N THR A 647 -7.18 1.27 -3.65
CA THR A 647 -7.90 2.26 -2.82
C THR A 647 -6.98 3.46 -2.74
N HIS A 648 -7.53 4.65 -2.93
CA HIS A 648 -6.75 5.88 -2.98
C HIS A 648 -7.05 6.74 -1.75
N ALA A 649 -6.21 7.73 -1.48
CA ALA A 649 -6.38 8.67 -0.35
C ALA A 649 -6.22 8.08 1.08
N TRP A 650 -5.95 6.78 1.25
CA TRP A 650 -5.77 6.15 2.57
C TRP A 650 -4.33 5.74 2.89
N ILE A 651 -3.95 5.82 4.17
CA ILE A 651 -2.63 5.37 4.65
C ILE A 651 -2.46 3.87 4.42
N TRP A 652 -3.51 3.08 4.63
CA TRP A 652 -3.51 1.63 4.36
C TRP A 652 -2.97 1.34 2.96
N SER A 653 -3.46 2.04 1.94
CA SER A 653 -3.07 1.86 0.54
C SER A 653 -1.59 2.16 0.30
N ALA A 654 -1.03 3.13 1.01
CA ALA A 654 0.41 3.38 0.99
C ALA A 654 1.20 2.25 1.64
N LEU A 655 0.73 1.69 2.76
CA LEU A 655 1.39 0.58 3.45
C LEU A 655 1.32 -0.72 2.64
N GLU A 656 0.15 -1.05 2.10
CA GLU A 656 -0.09 -2.21 1.23
C GLU A 656 0.84 -2.16 0.01
N SER A 657 0.87 -1.02 -0.68
CA SER A 657 1.76 -0.86 -1.85
C SER A 657 3.24 -1.02 -1.51
N ALA A 658 3.66 -0.68 -0.28
CA ALA A 658 5.03 -0.88 0.18
C ALA A 658 5.33 -2.37 0.45
N VAL A 659 4.36 -3.12 0.97
CA VAL A 659 4.48 -4.58 1.10
C VAL A 659 4.58 -5.22 -0.28
N ARG A 660 3.73 -4.81 -1.23
CA ARG A 660 3.78 -5.26 -2.64
C ARG A 660 5.14 -4.96 -3.25
N GLY A 661 5.58 -3.71 -3.21
CA GLY A 661 6.82 -3.28 -3.84
C GLY A 661 8.06 -3.91 -3.22
N THR A 662 8.08 -4.09 -1.90
CA THR A 662 9.19 -4.78 -1.22
C THR A 662 9.21 -6.27 -1.59
N THR A 663 8.03 -6.89 -1.70
CA THR A 663 7.91 -8.29 -2.17
C THR A 663 8.45 -8.43 -3.60
N GLN A 664 8.06 -7.55 -4.52
CA GLN A 664 8.58 -7.52 -5.90
C GLN A 664 10.10 -7.39 -5.94
N LEU A 665 10.63 -6.43 -5.19
CA LEU A 665 12.07 -6.19 -5.07
C LEU A 665 12.82 -7.43 -4.57
N LEU A 666 12.29 -8.07 -3.52
CA LEU A 666 12.88 -9.30 -2.97
C LEU A 666 12.81 -10.47 -3.95
N LEU A 667 11.68 -10.63 -4.66
CA LEU A 667 11.55 -11.66 -5.68
C LEU A 667 12.51 -11.43 -6.86
N ASP A 668 12.69 -10.18 -7.31
CA ASP A 668 13.69 -9.83 -8.34
C ASP A 668 15.11 -10.21 -7.91
N MET A 669 15.37 -10.19 -6.61
CA MET A 669 16.61 -10.61 -6.00
C MET A 669 16.67 -12.11 -5.64
N GLY A 670 15.65 -12.91 -5.99
CA GLY A 670 15.55 -14.33 -5.66
C GLY A 670 15.37 -14.64 -4.16
N MET A 671 14.98 -13.64 -3.36
CA MET A 671 14.79 -13.70 -1.90
C MET A 671 13.38 -14.13 -1.54
N VAL A 672 13.04 -15.35 -1.95
CA VAL A 672 11.70 -15.92 -1.79
C VAL A 672 11.31 -16.08 -0.33
N ASP A 673 12.21 -16.59 0.52
CA ASP A 673 11.89 -16.80 1.94
C ASP A 673 11.56 -15.47 2.65
N GLU A 674 12.34 -14.43 2.38
CA GLU A 674 12.12 -13.08 2.91
C GLU A 674 10.83 -12.45 2.39
N ALA A 675 10.54 -12.62 1.09
CA ALA A 675 9.28 -12.18 0.49
C ALA A 675 8.08 -12.84 1.19
N LYS A 676 8.14 -14.16 1.42
CA LYS A 676 7.11 -14.92 2.15
C LYS A 676 6.98 -14.50 3.61
N GLU A 677 8.09 -14.21 4.28
CA GLU A 677 8.09 -13.73 5.66
C GLU A 677 7.32 -12.39 5.77
N ILE A 678 7.63 -11.44 4.89
CA ILE A 678 6.95 -10.13 4.85
C ILE A 678 5.47 -10.30 4.56
N THR A 679 5.10 -11.03 3.50
CA THR A 679 3.70 -11.17 3.13
C THR A 679 2.90 -11.92 4.20
N SER A 680 3.45 -13.00 4.77
CA SER A 680 2.79 -13.76 5.84
C SER A 680 2.51 -12.93 7.09
N PHE A 681 3.37 -11.97 7.42
CA PHE A 681 3.21 -11.13 8.61
C PHE A 681 2.34 -9.90 8.37
N TRP A 682 2.54 -9.21 7.25
CA TRP A 682 1.95 -7.89 6.97
C TRP A 682 0.71 -7.93 6.10
N MET A 683 0.59 -8.90 5.19
CA MET A 683 -0.57 -8.98 4.31
C MET A 683 -1.73 -9.65 5.02
N ALA A 684 -2.50 -8.79 5.69
CA ALA A 684 -3.91 -8.96 6.03
C ALA A 684 -4.34 -10.38 6.42
N ARG A 685 -3.59 -11.03 7.31
CA ARG A 685 -3.91 -12.35 7.91
C ARG A 685 -5.32 -12.44 8.52
N TRP A 686 -5.98 -11.31 8.72
CA TRP A 686 -7.33 -11.14 9.27
C TRP A 686 -8.42 -10.94 8.19
N ILE A 687 -8.05 -10.77 6.91
CA ILE A 687 -8.97 -10.84 5.77
C ILE A 687 -9.19 -12.32 5.48
N HIS A 688 -10.30 -12.88 5.97
CA HIS A 688 -10.66 -14.28 5.74
C HIS A 688 -11.73 -14.38 4.65
N MET A 689 -11.68 -15.45 3.84
CA MET A 689 -12.76 -15.83 2.92
C MET A 689 -13.64 -16.91 3.53
#